data_AF-A0A855SFD3-F1
#
_entry.id   AF-A0A855SFD3-F1
#
_cell.length_a   1.000
_cell.length_b   1.000
_cell.length_c   1.000
_cell.angle_alpha   90.00
_cell.angle_beta   90.00
_cell.angle_gamma   90.00
#
_symmetry.space_group_name_H-M   'P 1'
#
loop_
_entity.id
_entity.type
_entity.pdbx_description
1 polymer ?
#
loop_
_entity_poly.entity_id
_entity_poly.type
_entity_poly.pdbx_seq_one_letter_code
_entity_poly.pdbx_strand_id
1 'polypeptide(L)'
;MMKYLALFVGALCSANANSFEIDIHNDTDNNTLIPYINQVPDSCYGGVKAHQNQKYNNYTPCLKDFVKEGDIANIRIFNQSKNEFITCESFNLHGESKLTINNDNGLYSCFLHPHHKNSNIDEIVHFVKESSNKVKNIYTDVPYYQDQKYFGTGEIVVDELNNILIPADTSIKLFNFYLKNQSPNTSASFRIKYEIKGLNNQKNYIYSGIRSLAIDENNVLWMEENNGSNSKPIYKNLKPGKWQHILISRTENKLKVYVDGEVVYKEHVDFELGGVTTLGKETETLDDGSKKIGNHGQFLIGDFRLFTGSLSNDQVKSIYHFDLKKDPIFVPVFNPTPSDTIKNVKLNPDLSWLTHPAMQPDDAVYFVEISTDKKFKNIIYSNETYSNKVHVDKILDGNKRYFWRVSYNDKMSDTFEFKTRPNDKDLKEKHKNSLTVMEFNVWGISSNGTMAAHRYGSHYIAEVIKNAGADIAVLTEGYFNAESVAKELGWHFKKHSHRSRYSPAIVSRFDIEVVENETDKSMSVKLKDDENDRNYSLGIMHPKSSNFNAWDIAYNQSYTVENWNGIQNDELNYKLASLNKVEENLFKPQNPKTTDLIVGDFNTVMNSDFGDNSIESNVKTYAELKLAMSSKLIDDMHFKDSYRVVHPSVKKDPGYTGSWWFQRDKLAWGRIDHIMYRNNDDLNYSLKPVKSYVTHYHPVSWVSDHSAVVTKFKIVNNK
;
A
#
# COMPACT_ATOMS: atom_id res chain seq x y z
N MET A 1 -58.30 -30.29 11.88
CA MET A 1 -58.85 -29.33 12.87
C MET A 1 -57.66 -28.59 13.48
N MET A 2 -57.29 -27.41 12.97
CA MET A 2 -57.67 -26.08 13.51
C MET A 2 -57.49 -25.94 15.04
N LYS A 3 -56.51 -25.11 15.46
CA LYS A 3 -56.67 -23.82 16.18
C LYS A 3 -56.85 -23.98 17.71
N TYR A 4 -56.29 -23.20 18.64
CA TYR A 4 -55.34 -22.09 18.76
C TYR A 4 -55.06 -21.94 20.28
N LEU A 5 -53.93 -21.36 20.69
CA LEU A 5 -53.95 -20.16 21.55
C LEU A 5 -52.56 -19.48 21.56
N ALA A 6 -52.57 -18.16 21.42
CA ALA A 6 -51.41 -17.27 21.43
C ALA A 6 -51.45 -16.33 22.65
N LEU A 7 -50.28 -15.76 23.01
CA LEU A 7 -49.94 -14.49 23.71
C LEU A 7 -48.80 -14.70 24.75
N PHE A 8 -47.77 -13.88 24.97
CA PHE A 8 -47.32 -12.57 24.43
C PHE A 8 -45.83 -12.30 24.79
N VAL A 9 -45.15 -11.51 23.94
CA VAL A 9 -44.12 -10.44 24.18
C VAL A 9 -42.76 -10.74 24.85
N GLY A 10 -41.68 -10.35 24.13
CA GLY A 10 -40.37 -10.05 24.73
C GLY A 10 -39.23 -9.96 23.70
N ALA A 11 -38.87 -8.72 23.33
CA ALA A 11 -37.59 -8.23 22.80
C ALA A 11 -36.75 -9.07 21.79
N LEU A 12 -36.59 -8.52 20.58
CA LEU A 12 -35.43 -8.80 19.71
C LEU A 12 -34.16 -8.29 20.38
N CYS A 13 -33.39 -9.19 20.98
CA CYS A 13 -31.96 -9.05 21.23
C CYS A 13 -31.28 -10.43 21.18
N SER A 14 -30.55 -10.69 20.10
CA SER A 14 -29.30 -11.46 20.11
C SER A 14 -28.42 -10.79 19.03
N ALA A 15 -27.26 -10.18 19.26
CA ALA A 15 -26.20 -10.46 20.22
C ALA A 15 -25.91 -11.95 20.26
N ASN A 16 -25.17 -12.46 19.27
CA ASN A 16 -24.22 -13.58 19.37
C ASN A 16 -23.74 -14.02 17.97
N ALA A 17 -23.04 -13.14 17.24
CA ALA A 17 -22.05 -13.62 16.29
C ALA A 17 -20.69 -13.27 16.91
N ASN A 18 -20.05 -14.25 17.56
CA ASN A 18 -18.67 -14.07 17.96
C ASN A 18 -17.85 -14.02 16.68
N SER A 19 -17.34 -12.84 16.32
CA SER A 19 -16.37 -12.73 15.24
C SER A 19 -15.02 -13.19 15.76
N PHE A 20 -14.55 -14.33 15.25
CA PHE A 20 -13.18 -14.80 15.45
C PHE A 20 -12.48 -14.95 14.09
N GLU A 21 -11.16 -14.96 14.13
CA GLU A 21 -10.30 -14.98 12.94
C GLU A 21 -9.63 -16.36 12.88
N ILE A 22 -9.82 -17.07 11.78
CA ILE A 22 -9.11 -18.33 11.50
C ILE A 22 -8.05 -18.01 10.45
N ASP A 23 -6.79 -18.04 10.87
CA ASP A 23 -5.62 -17.97 10.01
C ASP A 23 -5.22 -19.39 9.61
N ILE A 24 -5.34 -19.77 8.35
CA ILE A 24 -4.94 -21.10 7.90
C ILE A 24 -3.53 -21.02 7.31
N HIS A 25 -2.59 -21.71 7.94
CA HIS A 25 -1.20 -21.75 7.52
C HIS A 25 -1.01 -22.89 6.51
N ASN A 26 -0.56 -22.56 5.30
CA ASN A 26 -0.16 -23.56 4.31
C ASN A 26 1.27 -24.02 4.63
N ASP A 27 1.41 -25.21 5.22
CA ASP A 27 2.74 -25.78 5.43
C ASP A 27 3.21 -26.48 4.14
N THR A 28 4.48 -26.24 3.87
CA THR A 28 5.36 -26.36 2.71
C THR A 28 5.15 -27.34 1.55
N ASP A 29 4.04 -28.08 1.43
CA ASP A 29 3.79 -29.00 0.30
C ASP A 29 2.31 -29.09 -0.10
N ASN A 30 1.57 -27.98 -0.24
CA ASN A 30 0.24 -27.86 -0.88
C ASN A 30 -0.88 -28.85 -0.46
N ASN A 31 -0.65 -29.72 0.52
CA ASN A 31 -1.50 -30.87 0.82
C ASN A 31 -1.92 -30.91 2.30
N THR A 32 -1.39 -30.04 3.16
CA THR A 32 -1.80 -29.92 4.57
C THR A 32 -1.87 -28.45 4.99
N LEU A 33 -3.07 -28.01 5.32
CA LEU A 33 -3.45 -26.71 5.86
C LEU A 33 -3.58 -26.83 7.38
N ILE A 34 -2.81 -26.07 8.16
CA ILE A 34 -2.93 -26.07 9.62
C ILE A 34 -3.81 -24.87 10.02
N PRO A 35 -5.02 -25.07 10.55
CA PRO A 35 -5.86 -23.97 11.00
C PRO A 35 -5.31 -23.40 12.31
N TYR A 36 -5.09 -22.10 12.31
CA TYR A 36 -4.70 -21.29 13.46
C TYR A 36 -5.90 -20.44 13.83
N ILE A 37 -6.54 -20.73 14.96
CA ILE A 37 -7.65 -19.92 15.44
C ILE A 37 -7.07 -18.90 16.41
N ASN A 38 -7.17 -17.62 16.05
CA ASN A 38 -6.67 -16.55 16.90
C ASN A 38 -7.45 -16.60 18.23
N GLN A 39 -6.74 -16.71 19.37
CA GLN A 39 -7.24 -16.89 20.76
C GLN A 39 -7.30 -18.33 21.35
N VAL A 40 -6.64 -19.35 20.78
CA VAL A 40 -6.65 -20.74 21.33
C VAL A 40 -5.24 -21.23 21.77
N PRO A 41 -5.08 -22.04 22.83
CA PRO A 41 -3.77 -22.53 23.30
C PRO A 41 -3.04 -23.45 22.30
N ASP A 42 -1.71 -23.48 22.36
CA ASP A 42 -0.79 -24.26 21.50
C ASP A 42 -1.00 -25.80 21.48
N SER A 43 -1.93 -26.35 22.26
CA SER A 43 -2.22 -27.79 22.30
C SER A 43 -3.29 -28.25 21.30
N CYS A 44 -3.80 -27.35 20.44
CA CYS A 44 -4.95 -27.60 19.56
C CYS A 44 -4.60 -27.92 18.08
N TYR A 45 -3.34 -28.21 17.75
CA TYR A 45 -2.89 -28.37 16.37
C TYR A 45 -3.24 -29.73 15.76
N GLY A 46 -4.18 -29.75 14.81
CA GLY A 46 -4.44 -30.86 13.90
C GLY A 46 -4.58 -30.35 12.46
N GLY A 47 -3.77 -30.86 11.54
CA GLY A 47 -3.77 -30.42 10.13
C GLY A 47 -5.00 -30.88 9.34
N VAL A 48 -5.55 -29.99 8.51
CA VAL A 48 -6.59 -30.22 7.50
C VAL A 48 -5.91 -30.54 6.16
N LYS A 49 -6.27 -31.60 5.45
CA LYS A 49 -5.71 -31.81 4.10
C LYS A 49 -6.53 -31.06 3.05
N ALA A 50 -5.87 -30.26 2.21
CA ALA A 50 -6.53 -29.61 1.08
C ALA A 50 -7.04 -30.66 0.08
N HIS A 51 -8.20 -30.41 -0.53
CA HIS A 51 -8.77 -31.23 -1.62
C HIS A 51 -9.24 -32.66 -1.27
N GLN A 52 -9.50 -32.97 0.01
CA GLN A 52 -10.19 -34.21 0.40
C GLN A 52 -11.45 -33.94 1.22
N ASN A 53 -12.51 -34.72 0.97
CA ASN A 53 -13.67 -34.82 1.87
C ASN A 53 -13.24 -35.56 3.14
N GLN A 54 -12.79 -34.84 4.16
CA GLN A 54 -12.46 -35.41 5.47
C GLN A 54 -13.64 -35.31 6.44
N LYS A 55 -13.93 -36.42 7.12
CA LYS A 55 -14.90 -36.49 8.23
C LYS A 55 -14.15 -36.26 9.54
N TYR A 56 -14.54 -35.24 10.29
CA TYR A 56 -14.06 -35.07 11.66
C TYR A 56 -14.95 -35.89 12.61
N ASN A 57 -14.33 -36.51 13.62
CA ASN A 57 -15.05 -37.27 14.64
C ASN A 57 -14.71 -36.71 16.03
N ASN A 58 -15.28 -37.31 17.07
CA ASN A 58 -15.21 -36.84 18.46
C ASN A 58 -13.79 -36.85 19.07
N TYR A 59 -12.76 -37.24 18.31
CA TYR A 59 -11.36 -37.23 18.73
C TYR A 59 -10.56 -36.07 18.12
N THR A 60 -11.15 -35.23 17.27
CA THR A 60 -10.52 -34.00 16.77
C THR A 60 -10.70 -32.88 17.81
N PRO A 61 -9.64 -32.39 18.48
CA PRO A 61 -9.80 -31.45 19.59
C PRO A 61 -10.23 -30.03 19.12
N CYS A 62 -11.19 -29.44 19.84
CA CYS A 62 -11.47 -28.00 19.97
C CYS A 62 -12.29 -27.23 18.90
N LEU A 63 -12.83 -27.83 17.84
CA LEU A 63 -13.80 -27.12 16.96
C LEU A 63 -15.22 -27.02 17.57
N LYS A 64 -15.63 -28.02 18.35
CA LYS A 64 -16.98 -28.13 18.94
C LYS A 64 -17.27 -27.10 20.05
N ASP A 65 -16.23 -26.65 20.75
CA ASP A 65 -16.41 -25.79 21.93
C ASP A 65 -16.37 -24.29 21.60
N PHE A 66 -15.90 -23.91 20.41
CA PHE A 66 -15.67 -22.51 20.03
C PHE A 66 -16.53 -22.01 18.86
N VAL A 67 -17.13 -22.91 18.09
CA VAL A 67 -17.91 -22.54 16.90
C VAL A 67 -19.28 -23.19 16.94
N LYS A 68 -20.34 -22.38 16.79
CA LYS A 68 -21.73 -22.84 16.73
C LYS A 68 -22.26 -22.74 15.30
N GLU A 69 -23.25 -23.56 14.98
CA GLU A 69 -23.96 -23.47 13.71
C GLU A 69 -24.59 -22.06 13.56
N GLY A 70 -24.24 -21.36 12.47
CA GLY A 70 -24.63 -19.97 12.22
C GLY A 70 -23.57 -18.90 12.53
N ASP A 71 -22.42 -19.26 13.11
CA ASP A 71 -21.32 -18.31 13.32
C ASP A 71 -20.67 -17.87 12.00
N ILE A 72 -20.40 -16.57 11.89
CA ILE A 72 -19.74 -15.95 10.73
C ILE A 72 -18.29 -15.64 11.13
N ALA A 73 -17.31 -16.28 10.47
CA ALA A 73 -15.89 -15.98 10.68
C ALA A 73 -15.22 -15.54 9.36
N ASN A 74 -14.27 -14.62 9.48
CA ASN A 74 -13.39 -14.27 8.37
C ASN A 74 -12.25 -15.29 8.34
N ILE A 75 -12.13 -16.02 7.24
CA ILE A 75 -11.02 -16.95 7.03
C ILE A 75 -9.95 -16.24 6.19
N ARG A 76 -8.74 -16.16 6.75
CA ARG A 76 -7.55 -15.72 6.03
C ARG A 76 -6.65 -16.93 5.81
N ILE A 77 -6.30 -17.21 4.57
CA ILE A 77 -5.32 -18.25 4.25
C ILE A 77 -4.00 -17.55 4.01
N PHE A 78 -3.02 -17.79 4.88
CA PHE A 78 -1.68 -17.28 4.67
C PHE A 78 -0.93 -18.21 3.73
N ASN A 79 -0.67 -17.73 2.51
CA ASN A 79 0.14 -18.44 1.53
C ASN A 79 1.61 -18.10 1.76
N GLN A 80 2.30 -18.98 2.47
CA GLN A 80 3.67 -18.76 2.92
C GLN A 80 4.70 -18.68 1.76
N SER A 81 4.47 -19.37 0.64
CA SER A 81 5.38 -19.30 -0.52
C SER A 81 5.21 -18.00 -1.31
N LYS A 82 4.02 -17.39 -1.25
CA LYS A 82 3.73 -16.11 -1.90
C LYS A 82 3.71 -14.92 -0.93
N ASN A 83 3.90 -15.19 0.37
CA ASN A 83 3.83 -14.22 1.47
C ASN A 83 2.59 -13.30 1.41
N GLU A 84 1.44 -13.88 1.07
CA GLU A 84 0.17 -13.18 0.84
C GLU A 84 -0.94 -13.78 1.70
N PHE A 85 -1.99 -13.00 1.99
CA PHE A 85 -3.21 -13.48 2.64
C PHE A 85 -4.34 -13.56 1.62
N ILE A 86 -5.01 -14.70 1.56
CA ILE A 86 -6.20 -14.92 0.74
C ILE A 86 -7.42 -14.80 1.66
N THR A 87 -8.33 -13.88 1.36
CA THR A 87 -9.56 -13.68 2.14
C THR A 87 -10.74 -14.24 1.36
N CYS A 88 -11.53 -15.13 1.99
CA CYS A 88 -12.73 -15.70 1.38
C CYS A 88 -13.99 -14.94 1.88
N GLU A 89 -14.91 -14.58 0.99
CA GLU A 89 -16.02 -13.67 1.31
C GLU A 89 -17.17 -14.28 2.14
N SER A 90 -17.30 -15.62 2.24
CA SER A 90 -18.19 -16.29 3.22
C SER A 90 -17.96 -17.81 3.27
N PHE A 91 -18.36 -18.46 4.38
CA PHE A 91 -18.56 -19.91 4.45
C PHE A 91 -19.81 -20.24 5.29
N ASN A 92 -20.37 -21.44 5.10
CA ASN A 92 -21.46 -21.98 5.92
C ASN A 92 -21.00 -23.27 6.62
N LEU A 93 -21.21 -23.34 7.94
CA LEU A 93 -21.14 -24.59 8.70
C LEU A 93 -22.49 -25.30 8.58
N HIS A 94 -22.47 -26.56 8.15
CA HIS A 94 -23.69 -27.38 8.06
C HIS A 94 -23.58 -28.56 9.03
N GLY A 95 -24.37 -28.51 10.10
CA GLY A 95 -24.40 -29.53 11.16
C GLY A 95 -23.09 -29.69 11.94
N GLU A 96 -23.12 -30.60 12.92
CA GLU A 96 -22.06 -30.76 13.94
C GLU A 96 -20.72 -31.34 13.43
N SER A 97 -20.54 -31.55 12.12
CA SER A 97 -19.40 -32.35 11.63
C SER A 97 -18.92 -32.04 10.21
N LYS A 98 -19.37 -30.91 9.61
CA LYS A 98 -19.05 -30.64 8.20
C LYS A 98 -18.75 -29.15 7.94
N LEU A 99 -17.49 -28.86 7.65
CA LEU A 99 -17.06 -27.60 7.05
C LEU A 99 -17.21 -27.74 5.52
N THR A 100 -18.05 -26.92 4.90
CA THR A 100 -18.23 -26.93 3.44
C THR A 100 -18.10 -25.51 2.90
N ILE A 101 -17.12 -25.29 2.00
CA ILE A 101 -16.98 -24.02 1.28
C ILE A 101 -17.80 -24.16 -0.01
N ASN A 102 -19.04 -23.66 0.00
CA ASN A 102 -19.96 -23.73 -1.14
C ASN A 102 -20.26 -22.33 -1.71
N ASN A 103 -20.36 -22.25 -3.05
CA ASN A 103 -20.90 -21.16 -3.86
C ASN A 103 -22.01 -21.77 -4.74
N ASP A 104 -23.15 -21.09 -4.90
CA ASP A 104 -24.25 -21.50 -5.78
C ASP A 104 -23.90 -21.52 -7.30
N ASN A 105 -22.72 -21.04 -7.71
CA ASN A 105 -22.33 -20.88 -9.13
C ASN A 105 -20.92 -21.40 -9.50
N GLY A 106 -20.24 -22.22 -8.68
CA GLY A 106 -19.06 -22.98 -9.12
C GLY A 106 -17.80 -22.19 -9.55
N LEU A 107 -17.73 -20.88 -9.34
CA LEU A 107 -16.53 -20.06 -9.58
C LEU A 107 -15.88 -19.68 -8.25
N TYR A 108 -14.58 -19.94 -8.15
CA TYR A 108 -13.77 -19.46 -7.03
C TYR A 108 -13.61 -17.94 -7.14
N SER A 109 -13.99 -17.21 -6.10
CA SER A 109 -13.67 -15.78 -5.96
C SER A 109 -12.77 -15.59 -4.74
N CYS A 110 -11.65 -16.32 -4.72
CA CYS A 110 -10.53 -15.99 -3.84
C CYS A 110 -9.75 -14.87 -4.52
N PHE A 111 -10.11 -13.62 -4.24
CA PHE A 111 -9.39 -12.49 -4.80
C PHE A 111 -8.04 -12.35 -4.12
N LEU A 112 -6.97 -12.24 -4.92
CA LEU A 112 -5.69 -11.66 -4.51
C LEU A 112 -5.92 -10.20 -4.18
N HIS A 113 -6.40 -9.90 -2.98
CA HIS A 113 -6.45 -8.53 -2.50
C HIS A 113 -5.19 -8.27 -1.67
N PRO A 114 -4.27 -7.39 -2.11
CA PRO A 114 -3.74 -6.45 -1.15
C PRO A 114 -4.95 -5.66 -0.67
N HIS A 115 -5.35 -5.89 0.58
CA HIS A 115 -6.13 -4.90 1.28
C HIS A 115 -5.27 -3.63 1.31
N HIS A 116 -5.59 -2.67 0.44
CA HIS A 116 -5.32 -1.27 0.72
C HIS A 116 -6.10 -0.92 1.99
N LYS A 117 -5.58 -1.29 3.16
CA LYS A 117 -5.97 -0.64 4.40
C LYS A 117 -5.33 0.74 4.33
N ASN A 118 -6.14 1.72 3.93
CA ASN A 118 -5.81 3.15 3.92
C ASN A 118 -4.64 3.51 3.00
N SER A 119 -4.88 3.53 1.68
CA SER A 119 -4.19 4.49 0.80
C SER A 119 -4.20 5.86 1.49
N ASN A 120 -3.05 6.51 1.66
CA ASN A 120 -2.93 7.82 2.33
C ASN A 120 -4.14 8.71 2.01
N ILE A 121 -4.96 8.94 3.01
CA ILE A 121 -6.08 9.87 2.91
C ILE A 121 -5.46 11.24 3.11
N ASP A 122 -5.00 11.87 2.02
CA ASP A 122 -4.64 13.27 2.02
C ASP A 122 -5.84 14.08 1.51
N GLU A 123 -6.25 15.08 2.28
CA GLU A 123 -7.16 16.12 1.79
C GLU A 123 -6.37 17.02 0.83
N ILE A 124 -6.78 17.03 -0.42
CA ILE A 124 -6.08 17.73 -1.50
C ILE A 124 -6.82 18.99 -1.95
N VAL A 125 -8.09 19.11 -1.59
CA VAL A 125 -8.91 20.30 -1.87
C VAL A 125 -9.73 20.64 -0.64
N HIS A 126 -9.55 21.86 -0.15
CA HIS A 126 -10.47 22.51 0.78
C HIS A 126 -10.54 24.00 0.43
N PHE A 127 -11.75 24.46 0.12
CA PHE A 127 -11.99 25.81 -0.35
C PHE A 127 -12.24 26.78 0.80
N VAL A 128 -11.52 27.90 0.80
CA VAL A 128 -11.75 29.01 1.74
C VAL A 128 -11.90 30.33 0.99
N LYS A 129 -12.62 31.28 1.59
CA LYS A 129 -12.77 32.64 1.08
C LYS A 129 -11.41 33.33 0.99
N GLU A 130 -11.09 33.90 -0.17
CA GLU A 130 -9.93 34.77 -0.35
C GLU A 130 -10.34 36.25 -0.24
N SER A 131 -11.45 36.63 -0.87
CA SER A 131 -12.04 37.97 -0.83
C SER A 131 -13.51 37.93 -1.30
N SER A 132 -14.20 39.08 -1.37
CA SER A 132 -15.54 39.17 -1.96
C SER A 132 -15.52 38.62 -3.39
N ASN A 133 -16.17 37.47 -3.62
CA ASN A 133 -16.29 36.76 -4.90
C ASN A 133 -15.05 35.97 -5.36
N LYS A 134 -14.14 35.60 -4.44
CA LYS A 134 -13.01 34.68 -4.75
C LYS A 134 -12.82 33.60 -3.70
N VAL A 135 -12.48 32.40 -4.17
CA VAL A 135 -12.20 31.20 -3.38
C VAL A 135 -10.78 30.72 -3.66
N LYS A 136 -10.04 30.33 -2.63
CA LYS A 136 -8.72 29.71 -2.75
C LYS A 136 -8.74 28.28 -2.19
N ASN A 137 -7.92 27.39 -2.74
CA ASN A 137 -7.59 26.12 -2.09
C ASN A 137 -6.53 26.39 -1.02
N ILE A 138 -6.71 25.89 0.20
CA ILE A 138 -5.73 26.06 1.28
C ILE A 138 -4.46 25.21 1.09
N TYR A 139 -4.54 24.15 0.27
CA TYR A 139 -3.40 23.26 0.01
C TYR A 139 -2.71 23.67 -1.30
N THR A 140 -1.64 24.45 -1.21
CA THR A 140 -0.89 25.02 -2.35
C THR A 140 0.23 24.11 -2.89
N ASP A 141 0.61 23.08 -2.14
CA ASP A 141 1.91 22.41 -2.27
C ASP A 141 1.87 21.07 -2.99
N VAL A 142 0.76 20.69 -3.61
CA VAL A 142 0.71 19.46 -4.41
C VAL A 142 1.25 19.78 -5.82
N PRO A 143 2.51 19.43 -6.17
CA PRO A 143 3.24 20.03 -7.29
C PRO A 143 2.61 19.76 -8.66
N TYR A 144 1.79 18.72 -8.77
CA TYR A 144 1.11 18.31 -10.00
C TYR A 144 -0.17 19.09 -10.31
N TYR A 145 -0.71 19.88 -9.39
CA TYR A 145 -1.98 20.59 -9.57
C TYR A 145 -1.83 21.97 -10.23
N GLN A 146 -0.61 22.44 -10.48
CA GLN A 146 -0.38 23.81 -10.97
C GLN A 146 -0.70 23.99 -12.47
N ASP A 147 -0.70 22.93 -13.28
CA ASP A 147 -0.76 23.07 -14.75
C ASP A 147 -2.17 23.02 -15.38
N GLN A 148 -3.24 22.78 -14.62
CA GLN A 148 -4.61 22.76 -15.16
C GLN A 148 -5.60 23.50 -14.24
N LYS A 149 -5.46 24.83 -14.15
CA LYS A 149 -6.53 25.70 -13.59
C LYS A 149 -7.65 25.85 -14.61
N TYR A 150 -8.80 25.21 -14.38
CA TYR A 150 -10.04 25.61 -15.03
C TYR A 150 -11.10 25.91 -13.97
N PHE A 151 -11.13 27.17 -13.53
CA PHE A 151 -12.34 27.74 -12.95
C PHE A 151 -13.33 27.93 -14.11
N GLY A 152 -14.53 27.37 -13.98
CA GLY A 152 -15.57 27.47 -15.01
C GLY A 152 -15.93 28.91 -15.36
N THR A 153 -16.63 29.09 -16.48
CA THR A 153 -17.16 30.37 -16.94
C THR A 153 -18.34 30.80 -16.04
N GLY A 154 -18.07 31.48 -14.93
CA GLY A 154 -19.10 32.07 -14.04
C GLY A 154 -18.51 32.61 -12.72
N GLU A 155 -19.16 33.60 -12.11
CA GLU A 155 -18.75 34.16 -10.81
C GLU A 155 -19.13 33.23 -9.65
N ILE A 156 -18.14 32.73 -8.90
CA ILE A 156 -18.38 32.00 -7.65
C ILE A 156 -18.69 33.02 -6.56
N VAL A 157 -19.89 32.95 -5.98
CA VAL A 157 -20.31 33.86 -4.90
C VAL A 157 -20.17 33.15 -3.55
N VAL A 158 -19.58 33.82 -2.58
CA VAL A 158 -19.42 33.31 -1.21
C VAL A 158 -20.20 34.19 -0.26
N ASP A 159 -21.06 33.60 0.57
CA ASP A 159 -21.87 34.36 1.53
C ASP A 159 -21.06 34.84 2.76
N GLU A 160 -21.73 35.53 3.69
CA GLU A 160 -21.12 36.06 4.92
C GLU A 160 -20.63 34.96 5.88
N LEU A 161 -21.11 33.72 5.70
CA LEU A 161 -20.77 32.54 6.49
C LEU A 161 -19.74 31.64 5.78
N ASN A 162 -19.12 32.11 4.71
CA ASN A 162 -18.18 31.40 3.85
C ASN A 162 -18.77 30.21 3.06
N ASN A 163 -20.09 30.12 2.91
CA ASN A 163 -20.69 29.10 2.05
C ASN A 163 -20.54 29.50 0.58
N ILE A 164 -20.20 28.53 -0.27
CA ILE A 164 -20.11 28.68 -1.71
C ILE A 164 -21.51 28.56 -2.30
N LEU A 165 -22.01 29.63 -2.91
CA LEU A 165 -23.22 29.61 -3.72
C LEU A 165 -22.83 29.21 -5.14
N ILE A 166 -23.45 28.13 -5.65
CA ILE A 166 -23.42 27.78 -7.06
C ILE A 166 -24.78 28.20 -7.66
N PRO A 167 -24.83 29.28 -8.45
CA PRO A 167 -26.03 29.69 -9.17
C PRO A 167 -26.50 28.63 -10.16
N ALA A 168 -27.79 28.64 -10.48
CA ALA A 168 -28.44 27.69 -11.36
C ALA A 168 -27.86 27.63 -12.80
N ASP A 169 -27.13 28.64 -13.24
CA ASP A 169 -26.53 28.74 -14.58
C ASP A 169 -25.02 28.48 -14.59
N THR A 170 -24.43 28.17 -13.42
CA THR A 170 -22.98 28.06 -13.25
C THR A 170 -22.55 26.61 -13.01
N SER A 171 -21.30 26.28 -13.36
CA SER A 171 -20.67 25.03 -12.94
C SER A 171 -19.21 25.20 -12.55
N ILE A 172 -18.80 24.39 -11.58
CA ILE A 172 -17.41 24.27 -11.14
C ILE A 172 -16.93 22.89 -11.59
N LYS A 173 -15.98 22.87 -12.52
CA LYS A 173 -15.31 21.64 -12.93
C LYS A 173 -13.99 21.52 -12.19
N LEU A 174 -13.93 20.58 -11.27
CA LEU A 174 -12.69 20.17 -10.65
C LEU A 174 -12.19 18.99 -11.46
N PHE A 175 -11.18 19.26 -12.29
CA PHE A 175 -10.54 18.17 -13.01
C PHE A 175 -9.77 17.31 -12.01
N ASN A 176 -10.25 16.09 -11.79
CA ASN A 176 -9.41 15.00 -11.29
C ASN A 176 -8.54 14.53 -12.46
N PHE A 177 -7.62 15.37 -12.95
CA PHE A 177 -6.79 14.97 -14.08
C PHE A 177 -5.76 13.93 -13.64
N TYR A 178 -5.84 12.76 -14.28
CA TYR A 178 -4.68 11.96 -14.68
C TYR A 178 -3.71 11.55 -13.55
N LEU A 179 -4.22 10.76 -12.62
CA LEU A 179 -3.43 9.61 -12.17
C LEU A 179 -3.41 8.62 -13.32
N LYS A 180 -2.68 8.91 -14.41
CA LYS A 180 -2.63 8.04 -15.60
C LYS A 180 -2.23 6.61 -15.22
N ASN A 181 -1.68 6.43 -14.02
CA ASN A 181 -1.14 5.20 -13.51
C ASN A 181 -1.10 5.11 -11.97
N GLN A 182 -1.77 5.94 -11.14
CA GLN A 182 -1.23 6.22 -9.77
C GLN A 182 -2.14 6.28 -8.53
N SER A 183 -3.47 6.14 -8.58
CA SER A 183 -4.28 5.69 -7.43
C SER A 183 -5.76 5.64 -7.83
N PRO A 184 -6.41 4.49 -7.75
CA PRO A 184 -7.83 4.32 -8.07
C PRO A 184 -8.78 4.70 -6.92
N ASN A 185 -8.25 5.08 -5.76
CA ASN A 185 -9.04 5.37 -4.56
C ASN A 185 -9.24 6.89 -4.40
N THR A 186 -10.48 7.36 -4.33
CA THR A 186 -10.80 8.77 -4.08
C THR A 186 -12.06 8.91 -3.23
N SER A 187 -12.16 9.99 -2.45
CA SER A 187 -13.42 10.33 -1.78
C SER A 187 -13.73 11.81 -1.93
N ALA A 188 -14.99 12.17 -2.19
CA ALA A 188 -15.45 13.55 -2.25
C ALA A 188 -16.60 13.75 -1.26
N SER A 189 -16.45 14.75 -0.39
CA SER A 189 -17.37 15.08 0.71
C SER A 189 -18.02 16.41 0.45
N PHE A 190 -19.35 16.46 0.59
CA PHE A 190 -20.18 17.62 0.33
C PHE A 190 -21.07 17.90 1.53
N ARG A 191 -20.96 19.10 2.10
CA ARG A 191 -21.97 19.65 3.00
C ARG A 191 -22.82 20.62 2.20
N ILE A 192 -24.06 20.24 1.90
CA ILE A 192 -24.92 20.98 0.98
C ILE A 192 -26.25 21.39 1.63
N LYS A 193 -26.76 22.53 1.21
CA LYS A 193 -28.14 22.97 1.36
C LYS A 193 -28.62 23.40 -0.01
N TYR A 194 -29.77 22.90 -0.46
CA TYR A 194 -30.19 23.11 -1.83
C TYR A 194 -31.68 23.42 -1.93
N GLU A 195 -32.05 24.15 -2.99
CA GLU A 195 -33.43 24.33 -3.43
C GLU A 195 -33.54 23.99 -4.92
N ILE A 196 -34.42 23.05 -5.23
CA ILE A 196 -34.68 22.59 -6.59
C ILE A 196 -36.12 22.95 -6.95
N LYS A 197 -36.31 23.72 -8.03
CA LYS A 197 -37.64 24.09 -8.57
C LYS A 197 -37.62 24.07 -10.10
N GLY A 198 -38.69 23.56 -10.71
CA GLY A 198 -38.97 23.72 -12.14
C GLY A 198 -38.00 22.99 -13.09
N LEU A 199 -37.56 21.77 -12.73
CA LEU A 199 -36.62 21.02 -13.57
C LEU A 199 -37.29 20.29 -14.74
N ASN A 200 -38.62 20.20 -14.81
CA ASN A 200 -39.34 19.53 -15.90
C ASN A 200 -38.82 18.09 -16.13
N ASN A 201 -38.75 17.27 -15.07
CA ASN A 201 -38.16 15.92 -15.06
C ASN A 201 -36.64 15.82 -15.31
N GLN A 202 -35.88 16.93 -15.29
CA GLN A 202 -34.41 16.90 -15.32
C GLN A 202 -33.82 16.67 -13.91
N LYS A 203 -32.52 16.34 -13.85
CA LYS A 203 -31.78 16.09 -12.61
C LYS A 203 -30.64 17.10 -12.44
N ASN A 204 -30.27 17.38 -11.19
CA ASN A 204 -29.15 18.23 -10.81
C ASN A 204 -27.96 17.42 -10.35
N TYR A 205 -26.85 17.48 -11.08
CA TYR A 205 -25.65 16.76 -10.72
C TYR A 205 -24.88 17.43 -9.59
N ILE A 206 -24.59 16.65 -8.55
CA ILE A 206 -23.68 17.01 -7.45
C ILE A 206 -22.26 16.52 -7.77
N TYR A 207 -22.15 15.41 -8.50
CA TYR A 207 -20.88 14.81 -8.89
C TYR A 207 -21.06 14.21 -10.28
N SER A 208 -20.23 14.63 -11.25
CA SER A 208 -20.22 14.07 -12.61
C SER A 208 -18.90 13.33 -12.87
N GLY A 209 -18.93 12.01 -12.96
CA GLY A 209 -17.79 11.12 -13.24
C GLY A 209 -18.25 9.84 -13.96
N ILE A 210 -17.46 8.76 -13.95
CA ILE A 210 -17.86 7.45 -14.51
C ILE A 210 -19.22 6.96 -13.95
N ARG A 211 -19.46 7.30 -12.69
CA ARG A 211 -20.76 7.21 -12.03
C ARG A 211 -21.11 8.57 -11.47
N SER A 212 -22.25 9.11 -11.84
CA SER A 212 -22.69 10.46 -11.50
C SER A 212 -23.75 10.44 -10.40
N LEU A 213 -23.66 11.38 -9.45
CA LEU A 213 -24.68 11.60 -8.44
C LEU A 213 -25.54 12.80 -8.83
N ALA A 214 -26.85 12.60 -8.83
CA ALA A 214 -27.80 13.63 -9.18
C ALA A 214 -29.02 13.67 -8.26
N ILE A 215 -29.62 14.85 -8.06
CA ILE A 215 -30.87 15.04 -7.32
C ILE A 215 -31.95 15.49 -8.30
N ASP A 216 -33.10 14.81 -8.30
CA ASP A 216 -34.24 15.21 -9.12
C ASP A 216 -35.17 16.24 -8.41
N GLU A 217 -36.21 16.70 -9.10
CA GLU A 217 -37.20 17.62 -8.54
C GLU A 217 -38.05 17.03 -7.42
N ASN A 218 -38.06 15.70 -7.28
CA ASN A 218 -38.72 14.98 -6.19
C ASN A 218 -37.79 14.79 -4.98
N ASN A 219 -36.59 15.38 -4.97
CA ASN A 219 -35.59 15.25 -3.91
C ASN A 219 -35.08 13.82 -3.72
N VAL A 220 -35.06 13.03 -4.79
CA VAL A 220 -34.45 11.70 -4.80
C VAL A 220 -33.00 11.83 -5.28
N LEU A 221 -32.08 11.18 -4.55
CA LEU A 221 -30.70 11.01 -4.97
C LEU A 221 -30.60 9.81 -5.92
N TRP A 222 -29.98 10.03 -7.06
CA TRP A 222 -29.78 9.07 -8.13
C TRP A 222 -28.30 8.79 -8.33
N MET A 223 -28.00 7.54 -8.68
CA MET A 223 -26.74 7.12 -9.28
C MET A 223 -26.95 6.90 -10.77
N GLU A 224 -26.08 7.45 -11.61
CA GLU A 224 -26.17 7.33 -13.07
C GLU A 224 -24.86 6.84 -13.69
N GLU A 225 -24.97 6.01 -14.72
CA GLU A 225 -23.84 5.61 -15.57
C GLU A 225 -23.64 6.64 -16.70
N ASN A 226 -22.44 6.67 -17.30
CA ASN A 226 -22.06 7.60 -18.37
C ASN A 226 -23.21 7.90 -19.35
N ASN A 227 -23.55 9.19 -19.48
CA ASN A 227 -24.63 9.75 -20.31
C ASN A 227 -26.08 9.38 -19.90
N GLY A 228 -26.32 8.97 -18.65
CA GLY A 228 -27.67 8.75 -18.12
C GLY A 228 -28.38 7.50 -18.65
N SER A 229 -27.65 6.63 -19.36
CA SER A 229 -28.17 5.41 -20.01
C SER A 229 -28.73 4.39 -19.01
N ASN A 230 -28.16 4.34 -17.81
CA ASN A 230 -28.66 3.59 -16.66
C ASN A 230 -28.71 4.52 -15.44
N SER A 231 -29.90 4.71 -14.86
CA SER A 231 -30.09 5.51 -13.65
C SER A 231 -30.87 4.74 -12.59
N LYS A 232 -30.42 4.81 -11.34
CA LYS A 232 -31.03 4.12 -10.20
C LYS A 232 -31.25 5.08 -9.03
N PRO A 233 -32.45 5.11 -8.42
CA PRO A 233 -32.66 5.89 -7.20
C PRO A 233 -31.97 5.19 -6.04
N ILE A 234 -31.10 5.90 -5.32
CA ILE A 234 -30.31 5.35 -4.22
C ILE A 234 -30.75 5.90 -2.85
N TYR A 235 -31.43 7.05 -2.80
CA TYR A 235 -31.96 7.59 -1.55
C TYR A 235 -33.14 8.54 -1.80
N LYS A 236 -34.26 8.38 -1.07
CA LYS A 236 -35.52 9.12 -1.32
C LYS A 236 -35.86 10.19 -0.28
N ASN A 237 -35.10 10.29 0.81
CA ASN A 237 -35.45 11.09 1.98
C ASN A 237 -34.56 12.34 2.14
N LEU A 238 -34.14 12.96 1.02
CA LEU A 238 -33.43 14.23 1.11
C LEU A 238 -34.39 15.35 1.58
N LYS A 239 -33.83 16.35 2.26
CA LYS A 239 -34.58 17.41 2.92
C LYS A 239 -34.16 18.76 2.32
N PRO A 240 -34.83 19.23 1.25
CA PRO A 240 -34.51 20.52 0.64
C PRO A 240 -34.58 21.66 1.68
N GLY A 241 -33.73 22.66 1.52
CA GLY A 241 -33.62 23.79 2.44
C GLY A 241 -32.97 23.49 3.80
N LYS A 242 -32.56 22.25 4.08
CA LYS A 242 -31.77 21.88 5.26
C LYS A 242 -30.35 21.49 4.87
N TRP A 243 -29.40 21.69 5.79
CA TRP A 243 -28.03 21.18 5.62
C TRP A 243 -28.04 19.66 5.68
N GLN A 244 -27.37 19.05 4.71
CA GLN A 244 -27.15 17.62 4.61
C GLN A 244 -25.71 17.35 4.21
N HIS A 245 -25.23 16.16 4.59
CA HIS A 245 -23.92 15.68 4.19
C HIS A 245 -24.08 14.57 3.16
N ILE A 246 -23.40 14.69 2.03
CA ILE A 246 -23.33 13.65 1.00
C ILE A 246 -21.87 13.36 0.77
N LEU A 247 -21.49 12.09 0.72
CA LEU A 247 -20.12 11.68 0.46
C LEU A 247 -20.11 10.52 -0.52
N ILE A 248 -19.22 10.59 -1.51
CA ILE A 248 -18.93 9.48 -2.41
C ILE A 248 -17.49 9.02 -2.17
N SER A 249 -17.31 7.71 -2.00
CA SER A 249 -16.01 7.11 -1.77
C SER A 249 -15.81 5.94 -2.72
N ARG A 250 -14.67 5.93 -3.41
CA ARG A 250 -14.30 4.97 -4.43
C ARG A 250 -13.00 4.27 -4.06
N THR A 251 -12.94 2.97 -4.33
CA THR A 251 -11.69 2.20 -4.42
C THR A 251 -11.51 1.65 -5.84
N GLU A 252 -10.44 0.87 -6.05
CA GLU A 252 -10.23 0.02 -7.25
C GLU A 252 -11.49 -0.61 -7.81
N ASN A 253 -12.30 -1.18 -6.92
CA ASN A 253 -13.37 -2.07 -7.29
C ASN A 253 -14.69 -1.83 -6.54
N LYS A 254 -14.77 -0.78 -5.72
CA LYS A 254 -15.95 -0.50 -4.90
C LYS A 254 -16.31 0.97 -4.96
N LEU A 255 -17.60 1.23 -5.05
CA LEU A 255 -18.18 2.55 -4.90
C LEU A 255 -19.12 2.54 -3.70
N LYS A 256 -19.02 3.55 -2.85
CA LYS A 256 -19.95 3.78 -1.73
C LYS A 256 -20.45 5.21 -1.78
N VAL A 257 -21.73 5.39 -1.48
CA VAL A 257 -22.35 6.70 -1.26
C VAL A 257 -22.92 6.73 0.13
N TYR A 258 -22.72 7.85 0.79
CA TYR A 258 -23.19 8.12 2.13
C TYR A 258 -24.07 9.36 2.12
N VAL A 259 -25.14 9.32 2.93
CA VAL A 259 -25.96 10.48 3.24
C VAL A 259 -26.03 10.58 4.76
N ASP A 260 -25.68 11.74 5.30
CA ASP A 260 -25.65 12.02 6.73
C ASP A 260 -24.88 10.96 7.55
N GLY A 261 -23.73 10.53 7.00
CA GLY A 261 -22.84 9.53 7.62
C GLY A 261 -23.23 8.07 7.42
N GLU A 262 -24.40 7.78 6.83
CA GLU A 262 -24.90 6.41 6.65
C GLU A 262 -24.76 5.94 5.20
N VAL A 263 -24.40 4.67 5.00
CA VAL A 263 -24.26 4.09 3.65
C VAL A 263 -25.64 3.94 3.01
N VAL A 264 -25.87 4.64 1.90
CA VAL A 264 -27.12 4.55 1.12
C VAL A 264 -26.93 3.77 -0.19
N TYR A 265 -25.68 3.63 -0.63
CA TYR A 265 -25.33 2.89 -1.84
C TYR A 265 -23.98 2.20 -1.68
N LYS A 266 -23.89 0.97 -2.20
CA LYS A 266 -22.65 0.23 -2.33
C LYS A 266 -22.74 -0.66 -3.56
N GLU A 267 -21.71 -0.61 -4.40
CA GLU A 267 -21.63 -1.43 -5.61
C GLU A 267 -20.17 -1.85 -5.87
N HIS A 268 -20.01 -2.99 -6.55
CA HIS A 268 -18.75 -3.36 -7.17
C HIS A 268 -18.65 -2.70 -8.54
N VAL A 269 -17.59 -1.94 -8.78
CA VAL A 269 -17.36 -1.27 -10.07
C VAL A 269 -16.07 -1.80 -10.67
N ASP A 270 -16.01 -1.95 -11.98
CA ASP A 270 -14.77 -2.35 -12.63
C ASP A 270 -13.69 -1.26 -12.49
N PHE A 271 -12.43 -1.69 -12.55
CA PHE A 271 -11.31 -0.77 -12.57
C PHE A 271 -11.37 0.08 -13.85
N GLU A 272 -11.47 1.40 -13.68
CA GLU A 272 -11.53 2.35 -14.79
C GLU A 272 -10.73 3.60 -14.45
N LEU A 273 -9.94 4.08 -15.43
CA LEU A 273 -9.09 5.26 -15.29
C LEU A 273 -9.92 6.55 -15.45
N GLY A 274 -9.81 7.45 -14.48
CA GLY A 274 -10.24 8.84 -14.60
C GLY A 274 -11.64 9.17 -14.08
N GLY A 275 -11.91 10.47 -13.99
CA GLY A 275 -13.17 11.07 -13.60
C GLY A 275 -13.02 12.59 -13.54
N VAL A 276 -14.11 13.34 -13.64
CA VAL A 276 -14.14 14.77 -13.28
C VAL A 276 -14.96 14.88 -12.00
N THR A 277 -14.84 15.95 -11.24
CA THR A 277 -15.85 16.32 -10.25
C THR A 277 -16.47 17.61 -10.74
N THR A 278 -17.58 17.50 -11.47
CA THR A 278 -18.38 18.67 -11.84
C THR A 278 -19.44 18.92 -10.77
N LEU A 279 -19.45 20.13 -10.22
CA LEU A 279 -20.51 20.66 -9.39
C LEU A 279 -21.35 21.62 -10.24
N GLY A 280 -22.65 21.33 -10.42
CA GLY A 280 -23.53 22.14 -11.28
C GLY A 280 -23.55 21.68 -12.74
N LYS A 281 -23.89 22.60 -13.65
CA LYS A 281 -24.27 22.32 -15.04
C LYS A 281 -23.17 21.73 -15.96
N GLU A 282 -23.49 20.65 -16.67
CA GLU A 282 -22.85 20.30 -17.95
C GLU A 282 -23.69 20.83 -19.14
N THR A 283 -23.07 21.54 -20.08
CA THR A 283 -23.75 21.99 -21.30
C THR A 283 -23.88 20.84 -22.28
N GLU A 284 -25.13 20.55 -22.68
CA GLU A 284 -25.43 19.69 -23.83
C GLU A 284 -25.32 20.54 -25.11
N THR A 285 -24.52 20.06 -26.07
CA THR A 285 -24.51 20.59 -27.43
C THR A 285 -25.58 19.86 -28.21
N LEU A 286 -26.60 20.58 -28.65
CA LEU A 286 -27.66 20.04 -29.49
C LEU A 286 -27.14 19.78 -30.90
N ASP A 287 -27.87 18.98 -31.68
CA ASP A 287 -27.51 18.59 -33.05
C ASP A 287 -27.32 19.79 -34.00
N ASP A 288 -27.94 20.93 -33.68
CA ASP A 288 -27.79 22.19 -34.42
C ASP A 288 -26.58 23.04 -33.98
N GLY A 289 -25.74 22.48 -33.10
CA GLY A 289 -24.57 23.16 -32.52
C GLY A 289 -24.91 24.18 -31.43
N SER A 290 -26.19 24.40 -31.12
CA SER A 290 -26.60 25.28 -30.04
C SER A 290 -26.39 24.61 -28.68
N LYS A 291 -26.05 25.42 -27.66
CA LYS A 291 -25.87 24.93 -26.29
C LYS A 291 -27.18 25.09 -25.54
N LYS A 292 -27.80 23.98 -25.12
CA LYS A 292 -29.00 24.07 -24.28
C LYS A 292 -28.59 24.35 -22.84
N ILE A 293 -29.26 25.32 -22.22
CA ILE A 293 -29.18 25.54 -20.79
C ILE A 293 -30.25 24.71 -20.10
N GLY A 294 -29.86 23.60 -19.45
CA GLY A 294 -30.74 22.90 -18.52
C GLY A 294 -31.16 23.82 -17.37
N ASN A 295 -32.36 23.61 -16.84
CA ASN A 295 -32.77 24.25 -15.59
C ASN A 295 -32.03 23.53 -14.46
N HIS A 296 -31.30 24.27 -13.61
CA HIS A 296 -30.64 23.68 -12.45
C HIS A 296 -31.13 24.31 -11.14
N GLY A 297 -31.06 23.54 -10.06
CA GLY A 297 -31.31 23.99 -8.71
C GLY A 297 -30.16 24.85 -8.18
N GLN A 298 -30.45 25.69 -7.19
CA GLN A 298 -29.44 26.46 -6.48
C GLN A 298 -28.85 25.62 -5.34
N PHE A 299 -27.51 25.60 -5.25
CA PHE A 299 -26.79 24.90 -4.19
C PHE A 299 -25.99 25.89 -3.35
N LEU A 300 -26.14 25.77 -2.04
CA LEU A 300 -25.23 26.31 -1.05
C LEU A 300 -24.35 25.16 -0.57
N ILE A 301 -23.04 25.30 -0.75
CA ILE A 301 -22.05 24.35 -0.26
C ILE A 301 -21.35 24.99 0.93
N GLY A 302 -21.54 24.41 2.11
CA GLY A 302 -20.86 24.87 3.32
C GLY A 302 -19.41 24.41 3.36
N ASP A 303 -19.19 23.15 3.02
CA ASP A 303 -17.87 22.52 2.99
C ASP A 303 -17.77 21.57 1.80
N PHE A 304 -16.65 21.63 1.08
CA PHE A 304 -16.27 20.67 0.05
C PHE A 304 -14.85 20.16 0.33
N ARG A 305 -14.70 18.83 0.36
CA ARG A 305 -13.41 18.17 0.59
C ARG A 305 -13.18 17.08 -0.43
N LEU A 306 -11.94 16.97 -0.92
CA LEU A 306 -11.50 15.89 -1.80
C LEU A 306 -10.31 15.15 -1.19
N PHE A 307 -10.34 13.82 -1.24
CA PHE A 307 -9.35 12.93 -0.65
C PHE A 307 -8.72 11.99 -1.69
N THR A 308 -7.40 11.75 -1.61
CA THR A 308 -6.63 10.82 -2.47
C THR A 308 -6.79 9.32 -2.10
N GLY A 309 -7.78 9.00 -1.27
CA GLY A 309 -8.03 7.65 -0.76
C GLY A 309 -9.49 7.40 -0.41
N SER A 310 -9.84 6.13 -0.18
CA SER A 310 -11.18 5.74 0.27
C SER A 310 -11.32 5.91 1.78
N LEU A 311 -12.36 6.60 2.22
CA LEU A 311 -12.67 6.76 3.64
C LEU A 311 -13.38 5.51 4.20
N SER A 312 -13.01 5.11 5.42
CA SER A 312 -13.72 4.10 6.19
C SER A 312 -15.12 4.60 6.60
N ASN A 313 -16.04 3.69 6.92
CA ASN A 313 -17.38 4.06 7.36
C ASN A 313 -17.33 4.97 8.60
N ASP A 314 -16.42 4.67 9.54
CA ASP A 314 -16.25 5.48 10.73
C ASP A 314 -15.74 6.88 10.33
N GLN A 315 -14.68 6.98 9.52
CA GLN A 315 -14.15 8.27 9.04
C GLN A 315 -15.23 9.15 8.40
N VAL A 316 -16.09 8.57 7.57
CA VAL A 316 -17.24 9.29 7.02
C VAL A 316 -18.19 9.77 8.11
N LYS A 317 -18.52 8.93 9.10
CA LYS A 317 -19.38 9.31 10.24
C LYS A 317 -18.79 10.46 11.06
N SER A 318 -17.49 10.47 11.31
CA SER A 318 -16.86 11.60 12.00
C SER A 318 -16.81 12.87 11.14
N ILE A 319 -16.59 12.79 9.82
CA ILE A 319 -16.63 13.98 8.93
C ILE A 319 -18.03 14.57 9.01
N TYR A 320 -19.06 13.73 8.85
CA TYR A 320 -20.46 14.14 8.96
C TYR A 320 -20.76 14.83 10.29
N HIS A 321 -20.37 14.19 11.40
CA HIS A 321 -20.62 14.72 12.74
C HIS A 321 -19.86 16.02 13.00
N PHE A 322 -18.64 16.15 12.51
CA PHE A 322 -17.90 17.39 12.64
C PHE A 322 -18.50 18.50 11.78
N ASP A 323 -18.68 18.27 10.48
CA ASP A 323 -19.18 19.27 9.53
C ASP A 323 -20.59 19.77 9.91
N LEU A 324 -21.44 18.91 10.52
CA LEU A 324 -22.79 19.31 10.93
C LEU A 324 -22.97 19.67 12.42
N LYS A 325 -22.22 19.04 13.33
CA LYS A 325 -22.43 19.16 14.78
C LYS A 325 -21.20 19.67 15.54
N LYS A 326 -20.04 19.81 14.88
CA LYS A 326 -18.74 20.16 15.47
C LYS A 326 -18.31 19.24 16.64
N ASP A 327 -18.72 17.97 16.61
CA ASP A 327 -18.46 16.98 17.67
C ASP A 327 -18.14 15.60 17.07
N PRO A 328 -16.84 15.22 16.93
CA PRO A 328 -16.47 13.94 16.32
C PRO A 328 -16.85 12.74 17.22
N ILE A 329 -17.20 11.58 16.63
CA ILE A 329 -17.60 10.39 17.40
C ILE A 329 -16.41 9.48 17.75
N PHE A 330 -15.34 9.52 16.97
CA PHE A 330 -14.09 8.79 17.18
C PHE A 330 -12.91 9.66 16.69
N VAL A 331 -11.67 9.33 17.06
CA VAL A 331 -10.47 10.08 16.66
C VAL A 331 -9.82 9.41 15.44
N PRO A 332 -10.09 9.86 14.21
CA PRO A 332 -9.49 9.27 13.03
C PRO A 332 -8.00 9.58 13.00
N VAL A 333 -7.20 8.56 13.26
CA VAL A 333 -5.76 8.63 13.09
C VAL A 333 -5.40 8.17 11.68
N PHE A 334 -4.66 9.03 10.98
CA PHE A 334 -4.03 8.76 9.70
C PHE A 334 -2.52 8.65 9.92
N ASN A 335 -1.89 7.84 9.07
CA ASN A 335 -0.44 7.62 9.06
C ASN A 335 0.13 7.43 10.48
N PRO A 336 -0.39 6.45 11.24
CA PRO A 336 0.18 6.13 12.55
C PRO A 336 1.65 5.77 12.37
N THR A 337 2.51 6.28 13.24
CA THR A 337 3.91 5.91 13.33
C THR A 337 4.17 5.42 14.76
N PRO A 338 4.71 4.21 14.96
CA PRO A 338 4.89 3.18 13.93
C PRO A 338 3.56 2.80 13.27
N SER A 339 3.61 2.53 11.95
CA SER A 339 2.45 2.00 11.24
C SER A 339 2.01 0.67 11.84
N ASP A 340 0.73 0.34 11.66
CA ASP A 340 0.14 -0.88 12.20
C ASP A 340 0.94 -2.11 11.77
N THR A 341 1.28 -3.00 12.70
CA THR A 341 2.05 -4.24 12.52
C THR A 341 3.54 -4.09 12.17
N ILE A 342 4.11 -2.87 12.16
CA ILE A 342 5.55 -2.69 11.89
C ILE A 342 6.41 -3.37 12.96
N LYS A 343 7.47 -4.04 12.50
CA LYS A 343 8.44 -4.76 13.34
C LYS A 343 9.77 -4.00 13.44
N ASN A 344 10.58 -4.41 14.42
CA ASN A 344 11.89 -3.83 14.74
C ASN A 344 11.82 -2.35 15.11
N VAL A 345 10.71 -1.94 15.75
CA VAL A 345 10.54 -0.61 16.32
C VAL A 345 11.53 -0.40 17.48
N LYS A 346 12.06 0.82 17.67
CA LYS A 346 12.96 1.16 18.78
C LYS A 346 12.30 0.83 20.14
N LEU A 347 13.13 0.58 21.16
CA LEU A 347 12.63 0.26 22.51
C LEU A 347 11.98 1.47 23.19
N ASN A 348 12.34 2.69 22.77
CA ASN A 348 11.75 3.97 23.16
C ASN A 348 11.20 4.66 21.90
N PRO A 349 10.06 4.21 21.35
CA PRO A 349 9.59 4.69 20.06
C PRO A 349 9.14 6.14 20.10
N ASP A 350 9.30 6.83 18.97
CA ASP A 350 8.53 8.03 18.67
C ASP A 350 7.17 7.59 18.12
N LEU A 351 6.09 8.00 18.78
CA LEU A 351 4.74 7.86 18.29
C LEU A 351 4.34 9.13 17.56
N SER A 352 3.79 9.03 16.37
CA SER A 352 3.15 10.16 15.70
C SER A 352 1.91 9.74 14.95
N TRP A 353 1.01 10.68 14.79
CA TRP A 353 -0.22 10.48 14.04
C TRP A 353 -0.57 11.77 13.34
N LEU A 354 -1.46 11.67 12.39
CA LEU A 354 -2.21 12.79 11.89
C LEU A 354 -3.66 12.54 12.29
N THR A 355 -4.38 13.59 12.62
CA THR A 355 -5.83 13.55 12.45
C THR A 355 -6.18 14.66 11.46
N HIS A 356 -7.33 14.52 10.82
CA HIS A 356 -7.66 15.41 9.71
C HIS A 356 -7.92 16.83 10.26
N PRO A 357 -7.44 17.92 9.65
CA PRO A 357 -7.68 19.28 10.16
C PRO A 357 -9.16 19.61 10.36
N ALA A 358 -10.03 19.12 9.47
CA ALA A 358 -11.49 19.17 9.64
C ALA A 358 -12.07 18.34 10.78
N MET A 359 -11.25 17.66 11.56
CA MET A 359 -11.66 16.82 12.69
C MET A 359 -10.81 17.15 13.92
N GLN A 360 -9.99 18.21 13.82
CA GLN A 360 -9.10 18.73 14.85
C GLN A 360 -9.47 20.18 15.13
N PRO A 361 -9.77 20.52 16.38
CA PRO A 361 -9.62 21.90 16.80
C PRO A 361 -8.14 22.23 17.06
N ASP A 362 -7.78 23.51 16.88
CA ASP A 362 -6.40 24.00 17.01
C ASP A 362 -5.81 23.83 18.42
N ASP A 363 -6.66 23.58 19.42
CA ASP A 363 -6.34 23.35 20.84
C ASP A 363 -6.54 21.88 21.27
N ALA A 364 -6.56 20.94 20.32
CA ALA A 364 -6.76 19.53 20.62
C ALA A 364 -5.72 18.98 21.61
N VAL A 365 -6.21 18.45 22.73
CA VAL A 365 -5.40 17.71 23.71
C VAL A 365 -5.57 16.23 23.49
N TYR A 366 -4.48 15.55 23.15
CA TYR A 366 -4.46 14.12 22.93
C TYR A 366 -3.96 13.36 24.14
N PHE A 367 -4.56 12.21 24.38
CA PHE A 367 -4.06 11.24 25.35
C PHE A 367 -3.60 9.98 24.62
N VAL A 368 -2.32 9.64 24.75
CA VAL A 368 -1.66 8.54 24.06
C VAL A 368 -1.38 7.42 25.03
N GLU A 369 -1.76 6.20 24.66
CA GLU A 369 -1.59 5.02 25.51
C GLU A 369 -0.86 3.91 24.77
N ILE A 370 0.01 3.18 25.48
CA ILE A 370 0.60 1.91 25.01
C ILE A 370 0.23 0.83 26.00
N SER A 371 -0.19 -0.31 25.46
CA SER A 371 -0.62 -1.50 26.19
C SER A 371 0.12 -2.75 25.72
N THR A 372 0.24 -3.73 26.60
CA THR A 372 0.69 -5.08 26.24
C THR A 372 -0.43 -5.98 25.75
N ASP A 373 -1.68 -5.52 25.84
CA ASP A 373 -2.86 -6.22 25.32
C ASP A 373 -3.75 -5.29 24.48
N LYS A 374 -4.36 -5.88 23.45
CA LYS A 374 -5.20 -5.15 22.48
C LYS A 374 -6.45 -4.50 23.08
N LYS A 375 -6.92 -4.98 24.24
CA LYS A 375 -8.11 -4.44 24.92
C LYS A 375 -7.74 -3.32 25.91
N PHE A 376 -6.46 -2.91 25.98
CA PHE A 376 -5.96 -1.87 26.88
C PHE A 376 -6.28 -2.14 28.36
N LYS A 377 -6.24 -3.40 28.78
CA LYS A 377 -6.35 -3.78 30.20
C LYS A 377 -5.06 -3.57 30.98
N ASN A 378 -3.91 -3.61 30.30
CA ASN A 378 -2.58 -3.46 30.87
C ASN A 378 -1.80 -2.36 30.14
N ILE A 379 -2.21 -1.11 30.42
CA ILE A 379 -1.55 0.10 29.95
C ILE A 379 -0.22 0.27 30.68
N ILE A 380 0.86 0.40 29.91
CA ILE A 380 2.23 0.49 30.43
C ILE A 380 2.86 1.87 30.19
N TYR A 381 2.23 2.69 29.35
CA TYR A 381 2.61 4.06 29.05
C TYR A 381 1.34 4.85 28.76
N SER A 382 1.30 6.07 29.28
CA SER A 382 0.18 6.99 29.12
C SER A 382 0.70 8.42 29.22
N ASN A 383 0.37 9.26 28.25
CA ASN A 383 0.86 10.62 28.18
C ASN A 383 -0.14 11.56 27.51
N GLU A 384 -0.28 12.76 28.07
CA GLU A 384 -1.07 13.85 27.49
C GLU A 384 -0.16 14.76 26.65
N THR A 385 -0.63 15.20 25.49
CA THR A 385 0.11 16.10 24.61
C THR A 385 -0.80 17.02 23.80
N TYR A 386 -0.31 18.23 23.53
CA TYR A 386 -0.91 19.18 22.58
C TYR A 386 -0.36 19.01 21.15
N SER A 387 0.55 18.06 20.96
CA SER A 387 1.16 17.77 19.67
C SER A 387 0.62 16.46 19.10
N ASN A 388 0.77 16.28 17.79
CA ASN A 388 0.43 15.05 17.09
C ASN A 388 1.57 14.00 17.11
N LYS A 389 2.51 14.16 18.05
CA LYS A 389 3.65 13.26 18.27
C LYS A 389 4.06 13.25 19.74
N VAL A 390 4.60 12.11 20.16
CA VAL A 390 5.10 11.84 21.52
C VAL A 390 6.33 10.96 21.44
N HIS A 391 7.41 11.33 22.12
CA HIS A 391 8.52 10.42 22.38
C HIS A 391 8.20 9.59 23.62
N VAL A 392 8.28 8.26 23.51
CA VAL A 392 8.06 7.36 24.66
C VAL A 392 9.34 7.30 25.48
N ASP A 393 9.36 8.00 26.61
CA ASP A 393 10.49 8.06 27.54
C ASP A 393 10.80 6.71 28.23
N LYS A 394 9.79 5.83 28.30
CA LYS A 394 9.92 4.48 28.84
C LYS A 394 10.59 3.53 27.86
N ILE A 395 11.63 2.84 28.32
CA ILE A 395 12.23 1.72 27.60
C ILE A 395 11.30 0.51 27.68
N LEU A 396 10.80 0.06 26.53
CA LEU A 396 9.97 -1.12 26.37
C LEU A 396 10.82 -2.39 26.25
N ASP A 397 10.26 -3.54 26.65
CA ASP A 397 10.93 -4.83 26.45
C ASP A 397 11.12 -5.12 24.95
N GLY A 398 12.29 -5.64 24.60
CA GLY A 398 12.61 -6.05 23.23
C GLY A 398 11.88 -7.32 22.77
N ASN A 399 11.75 -7.47 21.45
CA ASN A 399 11.05 -8.58 20.79
C ASN A 399 9.59 -8.79 21.24
N LYS A 400 8.95 -7.75 21.79
CA LYS A 400 7.60 -7.83 22.35
C LYS A 400 6.62 -7.04 21.50
N ARG A 401 5.39 -7.54 21.45
CA ARG A 401 4.26 -6.90 20.76
C ARG A 401 3.62 -5.90 21.71
N TYR A 402 3.28 -4.73 21.18
CA TYR A 402 2.56 -3.68 21.88
C TYR A 402 1.42 -3.14 21.02
N PHE A 403 0.45 -2.55 21.69
CA PHE A 403 -0.70 -1.90 21.09
C PHE A 403 -0.72 -0.45 21.54
N TRP A 404 -1.01 0.49 20.65
CA TRP A 404 -1.12 1.89 21.00
C TRP A 404 -2.34 2.53 20.35
N ARG A 405 -2.83 3.59 20.98
CA ARG A 405 -3.97 4.37 20.51
C ARG A 405 -3.85 5.81 20.98
N VAL A 406 -4.65 6.66 20.36
CA VAL A 406 -4.80 8.07 20.70
C VAL A 406 -6.26 8.32 21.08
N SER A 407 -6.49 9.21 22.03
CA SER A 407 -7.83 9.70 22.35
C SER A 407 -7.88 11.22 22.46
N TYR A 408 -9.07 11.76 22.23
CA TYR A 408 -9.39 13.19 22.27
C TYR A 408 -10.86 13.32 22.67
N ASN A 409 -11.18 14.15 23.67
CA ASN A 409 -12.54 14.33 24.22
C ASN A 409 -13.30 13.00 24.47
N ASP A 410 -12.67 12.08 25.19
CA ASP A 410 -13.19 10.73 25.50
C ASP A 410 -13.49 9.84 24.28
N LYS A 411 -13.10 10.29 23.08
CA LYS A 411 -13.20 9.51 21.84
C LYS A 411 -11.88 8.81 21.57
N MET A 412 -11.95 7.53 21.19
CA MET A 412 -10.77 6.70 20.95
C MET A 412 -10.49 6.61 19.44
N SER A 413 -9.22 6.48 19.08
CA SER A 413 -8.78 6.07 17.75
C SER A 413 -8.90 4.56 17.57
N ASP A 414 -8.56 4.10 16.37
CA ASP A 414 -8.21 2.71 16.13
C ASP A 414 -7.04 2.26 17.03
N THR A 415 -6.91 0.95 17.19
CA THR A 415 -5.77 0.33 17.89
C THR A 415 -4.73 -0.08 16.86
N PHE A 416 -3.51 0.43 17.05
CA PHE A 416 -2.36 0.14 16.20
C PHE A 416 -1.41 -0.83 16.92
N GLU A 417 -0.89 -1.81 16.22
CA GLU A 417 0.06 -2.78 16.75
C GLU A 417 1.49 -2.44 16.29
N PHE A 418 2.50 -2.72 17.11
CA PHE A 418 3.88 -2.83 16.63
C PHE A 418 4.67 -3.87 17.43
N LYS A 419 5.81 -4.30 16.87
CA LYS A 419 6.76 -5.17 17.56
C LYS A 419 8.11 -4.47 17.74
N THR A 420 8.58 -4.39 18.98
CA THR A 420 9.90 -3.85 19.30
C THR A 420 11.02 -4.72 18.72
N ARG A 421 12.15 -4.09 18.40
CA ARG A 421 13.41 -4.76 18.05
C ARG A 421 13.92 -5.61 19.23
N PRO A 422 14.87 -6.54 19.02
CA PRO A 422 15.56 -7.21 20.12
C PRO A 422 16.22 -6.21 21.09
N ASN A 423 16.40 -6.61 22.35
CA ASN A 423 17.20 -5.84 23.31
C ASN A 423 18.62 -5.65 22.79
N ASP A 424 19.33 -4.59 23.21
CA ASP A 424 20.62 -4.23 22.63
C ASP A 424 21.67 -5.36 22.68
N LYS A 425 21.66 -6.19 23.73
CA LYS A 425 22.51 -7.40 23.82
C LYS A 425 22.21 -8.41 22.71
N ASP A 426 20.93 -8.74 22.52
CA ASP A 426 20.49 -9.71 21.51
C ASP A 426 20.65 -9.16 20.10
N LEU A 427 20.48 -7.85 19.94
CA LEU A 427 20.69 -7.15 18.67
C LEU A 427 22.17 -7.20 18.26
N LYS A 428 23.09 -6.94 19.20
CA LYS A 428 24.54 -7.09 18.97
C LYS A 428 24.91 -8.52 18.58
N GLU A 429 24.38 -9.52 19.28
CA GLU A 429 24.64 -10.93 18.93
C GLU A 429 24.06 -11.30 17.56
N LYS A 430 22.88 -10.77 17.20
CA LYS A 430 22.31 -10.93 15.87
C LYS A 430 23.21 -10.30 14.79
N HIS A 431 23.67 -9.08 14.98
CA HIS A 431 24.56 -8.37 14.03
C HIS A 431 25.92 -9.05 13.89
N LYS A 432 26.43 -9.62 14.99
CA LYS A 432 27.64 -10.44 14.95
C LYS A 432 27.48 -11.67 14.05
N ASN A 433 26.32 -12.29 13.99
CA ASN A 433 26.14 -13.56 13.27
C ASN A 433 25.37 -13.45 11.95
N SER A 434 24.90 -12.27 11.57
CA SER A 434 24.07 -12.08 10.37
C SER A 434 24.24 -10.71 9.74
N LEU A 435 23.95 -10.66 8.44
CA LEU A 435 23.85 -9.44 7.64
C LEU A 435 22.58 -9.50 6.82
N THR A 436 21.75 -8.47 6.85
CA THR A 436 20.56 -8.35 6.02
C THR A 436 20.74 -7.21 5.03
N VAL A 437 20.66 -7.54 3.74
CA VAL A 437 20.79 -6.58 2.63
C VAL A 437 19.45 -6.43 1.95
N MET A 438 19.05 -5.20 1.65
CA MET A 438 17.86 -4.86 0.90
C MET A 438 18.26 -4.12 -0.38
N GLU A 439 17.70 -4.56 -1.51
CA GLU A 439 17.55 -3.78 -2.73
C GLU A 439 16.12 -3.23 -2.71
N PHE A 440 15.96 -1.94 -3.03
CA PHE A 440 14.65 -1.37 -3.25
C PHE A 440 14.69 -0.22 -4.26
N ASN A 441 14.15 -0.43 -5.47
CA ASN A 441 13.76 0.69 -6.32
C ASN A 441 12.57 1.41 -5.69
N VAL A 442 12.75 2.67 -5.30
CA VAL A 442 11.77 3.44 -4.52
C VAL A 442 10.97 4.43 -5.33
N TRP A 443 11.23 4.57 -6.63
CA TRP A 443 10.50 5.49 -7.50
C TRP A 443 10.40 6.93 -6.94
N GLY A 444 11.55 7.43 -6.45
CA GLY A 444 11.67 8.65 -5.68
C GLY A 444 11.46 9.93 -6.48
N ILE A 445 10.79 10.94 -5.90
CA ILE A 445 10.57 12.24 -6.55
C ILE A 445 10.98 13.45 -5.73
N SER A 446 11.03 13.31 -4.41
CA SER A 446 11.35 14.39 -3.49
C SER A 446 11.97 13.83 -2.23
N SER A 447 12.45 14.70 -1.33
CA SER A 447 13.00 14.26 -0.05
C SER A 447 12.01 13.49 0.81
N ASN A 448 10.71 13.73 0.62
CA ASN A 448 9.67 13.17 1.46
C ASN A 448 8.85 12.09 0.74
N GLY A 449 8.92 12.01 -0.58
CA GLY A 449 7.94 11.32 -1.39
C GLY A 449 8.50 10.43 -2.49
N THR A 450 7.65 9.49 -2.89
CA THR A 450 7.78 8.67 -4.10
C THR A 450 6.61 8.95 -5.03
N MET A 451 6.69 8.49 -6.28
CA MET A 451 5.57 8.56 -7.23
C MET A 451 4.31 7.84 -6.71
N ALA A 452 4.45 6.82 -5.86
CA ALA A 452 3.33 6.10 -5.25
C ALA A 452 2.86 6.72 -3.93
N ALA A 453 3.77 7.36 -3.18
CA ALA A 453 3.49 7.98 -1.88
C ALA A 453 4.17 9.36 -1.81
N HIS A 454 3.54 10.37 -2.43
CA HIS A 454 4.14 11.70 -2.69
C HIS A 454 4.55 12.49 -1.45
N ARG A 455 3.89 12.28 -0.30
CA ARG A 455 4.11 13.08 0.91
C ARG A 455 4.87 12.35 2.01
N TYR A 456 4.65 11.04 2.13
CA TYR A 456 5.17 10.20 3.23
C TYR A 456 6.00 9.01 2.72
N GLY A 457 6.35 8.99 1.43
CA GLY A 457 7.08 7.88 0.82
C GLY A 457 8.40 7.57 1.51
N SER A 458 9.20 8.57 1.87
CA SER A 458 10.46 8.37 2.60
C SER A 458 10.25 7.73 3.97
N HIS A 459 9.17 8.10 4.66
CA HIS A 459 8.83 7.53 5.95
C HIS A 459 8.48 6.03 5.83
N TYR A 460 7.64 5.69 4.87
CA TYR A 460 7.25 4.30 4.61
C TYR A 460 8.41 3.45 4.09
N ILE A 461 9.32 4.01 3.29
CA ILE A 461 10.58 3.33 2.92
C ILE A 461 11.36 2.98 4.19
N ALA A 462 11.51 3.91 5.13
CA ALA A 462 12.19 3.64 6.39
C ALA A 462 11.48 2.54 7.21
N GLU A 463 10.14 2.52 7.25
CA GLU A 463 9.38 1.46 7.91
C GLU A 463 9.50 0.09 7.21
N VAL A 464 9.56 0.05 5.87
CA VAL A 464 9.84 -1.18 5.10
C VAL A 464 11.23 -1.73 5.46
N ILE A 465 12.26 -0.87 5.49
CA ILE A 465 13.63 -1.22 5.89
C ILE A 465 13.66 -1.75 7.33
N LYS A 466 13.00 -1.04 8.28
CA LYS A 466 12.87 -1.47 9.68
C LYS A 466 12.18 -2.83 9.77
N ASN A 467 11.04 -3.00 9.12
CA ASN A 467 10.24 -4.22 9.19
C ASN A 467 10.99 -5.43 8.63
N ALA A 468 11.78 -5.26 7.56
CA ALA A 468 12.67 -6.29 7.04
C ALA A 468 13.80 -6.65 8.02
N GLY A 469 14.20 -5.67 8.84
CA GLY A 469 15.35 -5.75 9.74
C GLY A 469 16.65 -5.73 8.95
N ALA A 470 16.71 -4.90 7.90
CA ALA A 470 17.89 -4.69 7.09
C ALA A 470 19.02 -4.03 7.89
N ASP A 471 20.24 -4.21 7.42
CA ASP A 471 21.46 -3.56 7.90
C ASP A 471 22.02 -2.59 6.83
N ILE A 472 21.79 -2.94 5.56
CA ILE A 472 22.14 -2.16 4.37
C ILE A 472 20.90 -2.11 3.47
N ALA A 473 20.54 -0.91 3.00
CA ALA A 473 19.49 -0.71 2.00
C ALA A 473 20.04 0.11 0.83
N VAL A 474 20.05 -0.49 -0.36
CA VAL A 474 20.30 0.19 -1.63
C VAL A 474 18.98 0.69 -2.17
N LEU A 475 18.90 2.01 -2.39
CA LEU A 475 17.72 2.70 -2.89
C LEU A 475 17.96 3.10 -4.35
N THR A 476 17.59 2.24 -5.30
CA THR A 476 17.56 2.62 -6.72
C THR A 476 16.40 3.61 -6.94
N GLU A 477 16.63 4.60 -7.80
CA GLU A 477 15.80 5.83 -7.86
C GLU A 477 15.61 6.56 -6.52
N GLY A 478 16.55 6.37 -5.59
CA GLY A 478 16.44 6.86 -4.21
C GLY A 478 17.25 8.11 -3.89
N TYR A 479 17.84 8.79 -4.89
CA TYR A 479 18.67 9.98 -4.68
C TYR A 479 18.03 11.00 -3.73
N PHE A 480 16.74 11.32 -3.96
CA PHE A 480 16.06 12.33 -3.17
C PHE A 480 15.69 11.83 -1.76
N ASN A 481 15.32 10.55 -1.62
CA ASN A 481 14.78 9.98 -0.38
C ASN A 481 15.85 9.62 0.66
N ALA A 482 17.06 9.25 0.22
CA ALA A 482 18.06 8.60 1.07
C ALA A 482 18.39 9.33 2.37
N GLU A 483 18.50 10.66 2.34
CA GLU A 483 18.81 11.46 3.53
C GLU A 483 17.67 11.43 4.56
N SER A 484 16.42 11.59 4.12
CA SER A 484 15.25 11.52 5.00
C SER A 484 15.08 10.12 5.59
N VAL A 485 15.24 9.08 4.76
CA VAL A 485 15.19 7.69 5.19
C VAL A 485 16.26 7.40 6.24
N ALA A 486 17.50 7.86 6.01
CA ALA A 486 18.60 7.67 6.94
C ALA A 486 18.41 8.42 8.26
N LYS A 487 17.88 9.64 8.21
CA LYS A 487 17.52 10.41 9.40
C LYS A 487 16.51 9.67 10.28
N GLU A 488 15.49 9.04 9.68
CA GLU A 488 14.50 8.27 10.42
C GLU A 488 15.02 6.94 11.00
N LEU A 489 16.00 6.33 10.32
CA LEU A 489 16.67 5.13 10.79
C LEU A 489 17.76 5.44 11.84
N GLY A 490 18.30 6.67 11.82
CA GLY A 490 19.51 7.05 12.56
C GLY A 490 20.77 6.44 11.95
N TRP A 491 20.82 6.38 10.61
CA TRP A 491 21.85 5.67 9.84
C TRP A 491 22.68 6.62 8.97
N HIS A 492 23.74 6.09 8.38
CA HIS A 492 24.56 6.78 7.38
C HIS A 492 23.89 6.69 6.01
N PHE A 493 24.12 7.67 5.15
CA PHE A 493 23.68 7.62 3.77
C PHE A 493 24.72 8.17 2.82
N LYS A 494 24.60 7.75 1.56
CA LYS A 494 25.30 8.38 0.46
C LYS A 494 24.38 8.41 -0.75
N LYS A 495 24.31 9.60 -1.36
CA LYS A 495 23.67 9.82 -2.65
C LYS A 495 24.74 9.73 -3.73
N HIS A 496 24.35 9.22 -4.89
CA HIS A 496 25.09 9.44 -6.12
C HIS A 496 25.31 10.96 -6.34
N SER A 497 26.33 11.37 -7.07
CA SER A 497 26.78 12.75 -7.32
C SER A 497 25.92 13.42 -8.37
N HIS A 498 25.52 12.66 -9.39
CA HIS A 498 24.54 13.14 -10.35
C HIS A 498 23.18 13.27 -9.67
N ARG A 499 22.67 14.50 -9.62
CA ARG A 499 21.36 14.82 -9.04
C ARG A 499 20.25 14.51 -10.05
N SER A 500 19.72 13.30 -9.98
CA SER A 500 18.58 12.86 -10.80
C SER A 500 17.67 11.95 -10.01
N ARG A 501 16.37 11.95 -10.32
CA ARG A 501 15.42 10.99 -9.73
C ARG A 501 15.80 9.54 -10.02
N TYR A 502 16.47 9.30 -11.14
CA TYR A 502 16.93 7.98 -11.55
C TYR A 502 18.25 7.57 -10.91
N SER A 503 18.92 8.47 -10.19
CA SER A 503 20.21 8.16 -9.58
C SER A 503 20.01 7.35 -8.30
N PRO A 504 20.84 6.31 -8.07
CA PRO A 504 20.72 5.48 -6.89
C PRO A 504 21.27 6.19 -5.63
N ALA A 505 20.99 5.60 -4.49
CA ALA A 505 21.57 5.96 -3.21
C ALA A 505 21.68 4.74 -2.30
N ILE A 506 22.33 4.91 -1.15
CA ILE A 506 22.46 3.89 -0.12
C ILE A 506 22.18 4.49 1.24
N VAL A 507 21.54 3.68 2.09
CA VAL A 507 21.35 3.93 3.51
C VAL A 507 21.88 2.71 4.27
N SER A 508 22.78 2.92 5.23
CA SER A 508 23.54 1.84 5.88
C SER A 508 23.72 2.10 7.37
N ARG A 509 23.62 1.05 8.19
CA ARG A 509 24.01 1.12 9.61
C ARG A 509 25.52 1.31 9.79
N PHE A 510 26.30 1.01 8.77
CA PHE A 510 27.76 1.11 8.74
C PHE A 510 28.23 2.43 8.14
N ASP A 511 29.43 2.86 8.51
CA ASP A 511 30.12 3.95 7.84
C ASP A 511 30.31 3.65 6.35
N ILE A 512 30.17 4.69 5.53
CA ILE A 512 30.19 4.61 4.07
C ILE A 512 31.39 5.39 3.54
N GLU A 513 32.34 4.68 2.95
CA GLU A 513 33.45 5.25 2.20
C GLU A 513 33.14 5.17 0.70
N VAL A 514 33.25 6.29 -0.01
CA VAL A 514 33.01 6.34 -1.45
C VAL A 514 34.30 6.05 -2.18
N VAL A 515 34.28 5.07 -3.07
CA VAL A 515 35.40 4.82 -3.97
C VAL A 515 35.17 5.68 -5.21
N GLU A 516 36.09 6.61 -5.49
CA GLU A 516 36.02 7.51 -6.63
C GLU A 516 35.59 6.76 -7.90
N ASN A 517 34.56 7.29 -8.57
CA ASN A 517 33.92 6.86 -9.83
C ASN A 517 32.48 6.39 -9.67
N GLU A 518 31.62 7.39 -9.80
CA GLU A 518 30.23 7.17 -10.13
C GLU A 518 30.06 7.37 -11.64
N THR A 519 29.19 6.57 -12.22
CA THR A 519 28.80 6.76 -13.62
C THR A 519 27.56 7.66 -13.63
N ASP A 520 26.78 7.69 -14.70
CA ASP A 520 25.49 8.37 -14.73
C ASP A 520 24.43 7.65 -13.86
N LYS A 521 24.59 6.34 -13.58
CA LYS A 521 23.61 5.55 -12.81
C LYS A 521 24.17 4.35 -12.03
N SER A 522 25.47 4.30 -11.75
CA SER A 522 26.07 3.28 -10.87
C SER A 522 27.05 3.93 -9.90
N MET A 523 27.18 3.32 -8.74
CA MET A 523 28.00 3.84 -7.64
C MET A 523 28.78 2.70 -6.98
N SER A 524 29.99 3.01 -6.50
CA SER A 524 30.82 2.06 -5.75
C SER A 524 31.08 2.60 -4.35
N VAL A 525 30.82 1.79 -3.33
CA VAL A 525 31.08 2.16 -1.93
C VAL A 525 31.76 1.00 -1.18
N LYS A 526 32.51 1.36 -0.16
CA LYS A 526 32.99 0.44 0.87
C LYS A 526 32.24 0.71 2.17
N LEU A 527 31.91 -0.36 2.88
CA LEU A 527 31.23 -0.30 4.17
C LEU A 527 32.10 -0.97 5.23
N LYS A 528 32.19 -0.35 6.40
CA LYS A 528 33.02 -0.83 7.52
C LYS A 528 32.15 -1.18 8.74
N ASP A 529 32.18 -2.44 9.13
CA ASP A 529 31.60 -2.93 10.39
C ASP A 529 32.69 -2.99 11.46
N ASP A 530 33.00 -1.84 12.04
CA ASP A 530 34.05 -1.70 13.05
C ASP A 530 33.82 -2.61 14.27
N GLU A 531 32.56 -2.84 14.64
CA GLU A 531 32.21 -3.68 15.79
C GLU A 531 32.62 -5.15 15.61
N ASN A 532 32.68 -5.63 14.36
CA ASN A 532 32.94 -7.03 14.04
C ASN A 532 34.18 -7.24 13.14
N ASP A 533 34.95 -6.19 12.87
CA ASP A 533 36.11 -6.19 11.97
C ASP A 533 35.78 -6.78 10.58
N ARG A 534 34.71 -6.26 9.95
CA ARG A 534 34.27 -6.70 8.61
C ARG A 534 34.24 -5.53 7.64
N ASN A 535 34.55 -5.84 6.39
CA ASN A 535 34.56 -4.87 5.31
C ASN A 535 33.76 -5.40 4.13
N TYR A 536 32.94 -4.55 3.54
CA TYR A 536 32.13 -4.90 2.38
C TYR A 536 32.47 -3.95 1.23
N SER A 537 32.72 -4.49 0.05
CA SER A 537 32.79 -3.74 -1.20
C SER A 537 31.44 -3.88 -1.89
N LEU A 538 30.73 -2.78 -2.11
CA LEU A 538 29.38 -2.77 -2.65
C LEU A 538 29.30 -1.96 -3.94
N GLY A 539 29.03 -2.66 -5.04
CA GLY A 539 28.65 -2.08 -6.32
C GLY A 539 27.14 -1.86 -6.38
N ILE A 540 26.71 -0.64 -6.65
CA ILE A 540 25.30 -0.27 -6.80
C ILE A 540 25.01 -0.04 -8.27
N MET A 541 24.02 -0.73 -8.81
CA MET A 541 23.68 -0.68 -10.24
C MET A 541 22.25 -0.17 -10.46
N HIS A 542 22.10 0.79 -11.38
CA HIS A 542 20.82 1.14 -11.97
C HIS A 542 20.99 1.48 -13.47
N PRO A 543 21.45 0.55 -14.32
CA PRO A 543 21.65 0.81 -15.74
C PRO A 543 20.35 1.25 -16.42
N LYS A 544 20.47 1.89 -17.58
CA LYS A 544 19.34 2.38 -18.37
C LYS A 544 18.34 1.23 -18.68
N SER A 545 17.06 1.51 -18.51
CA SER A 545 15.98 0.63 -18.93
C SER A 545 16.00 0.41 -20.45
N SER A 546 15.67 -0.80 -20.87
CA SER A 546 15.60 -1.16 -22.29
C SER A 546 14.23 -0.82 -22.87
N ASN A 547 14.19 -0.50 -24.17
CA ASN A 547 12.93 -0.48 -24.92
C ASN A 547 12.43 -1.91 -25.20
N PHE A 548 13.25 -2.93 -24.92
CA PHE A 548 12.96 -4.34 -25.12
C PHE A 548 12.98 -5.05 -23.75
N ASN A 549 11.82 -5.53 -23.30
CA ASN A 549 11.77 -6.34 -22.09
C ASN A 549 12.07 -7.80 -22.44
N ALA A 550 13.26 -8.28 -22.08
CA ALA A 550 13.71 -9.64 -22.39
C ALA A 550 12.80 -10.72 -21.79
N TRP A 551 12.22 -10.47 -20.62
CA TRP A 551 11.28 -11.38 -19.98
C TRP A 551 9.92 -11.38 -20.71
N ASP A 552 9.39 -10.20 -21.03
CA ASP A 552 8.14 -10.05 -21.79
C ASP A 552 8.23 -10.75 -23.15
N ILE A 553 9.31 -10.53 -23.88
CA ILE A 553 9.55 -11.14 -25.20
C ILE A 553 9.65 -12.66 -25.08
N ALA A 554 10.32 -13.18 -24.05
CA ALA A 554 10.42 -14.61 -23.80
C ALA A 554 9.06 -15.23 -23.39
N TYR A 555 8.27 -14.51 -22.60
CA TYR A 555 6.97 -14.94 -22.10
C TYR A 555 5.91 -14.93 -23.22
N ASN A 556 5.76 -13.81 -23.92
CA ASN A 556 4.75 -13.58 -24.95
C ASN A 556 5.13 -14.09 -26.35
N GLN A 557 6.24 -14.82 -26.50
CA GLN A 557 6.68 -15.44 -27.75
C GLN A 557 6.80 -14.45 -28.94
N SER A 558 7.09 -13.18 -28.67
CA SER A 558 7.22 -12.14 -29.69
C SER A 558 8.64 -12.07 -30.29
N TYR A 559 9.22 -13.25 -30.58
CA TYR A 559 10.58 -13.36 -31.08
C TYR A 559 10.72 -12.74 -32.48
N THR A 560 11.53 -11.68 -32.57
CA THR A 560 12.05 -11.19 -33.84
C THR A 560 13.56 -10.99 -33.71
N VAL A 561 14.28 -11.14 -34.82
CA VAL A 561 15.73 -10.85 -34.87
C VAL A 561 16.01 -9.41 -34.46
N GLU A 562 15.10 -8.48 -34.80
CA GLU A 562 15.18 -7.07 -34.41
C GLU A 562 15.09 -6.88 -32.89
N ASN A 563 14.06 -7.45 -32.25
CA ASN A 563 13.89 -7.37 -30.80
C ASN A 563 15.11 -7.92 -30.05
N TRP A 564 15.66 -9.03 -30.54
CA TRP A 564 16.83 -9.66 -29.93
C TRP A 564 18.11 -8.84 -30.09
N ASN A 565 18.38 -8.35 -31.30
CA ASN A 565 19.51 -7.44 -31.52
C ASN A 565 19.37 -6.19 -30.64
N GLY A 566 18.15 -5.70 -30.46
CA GLY A 566 17.82 -4.65 -29.50
C GLY A 566 18.23 -5.00 -28.06
N ILE A 567 17.79 -6.16 -27.55
CA ILE A 567 18.14 -6.63 -26.20
C ILE A 567 19.66 -6.73 -26.02
N GLN A 568 20.36 -7.39 -26.95
CA GLN A 568 21.81 -7.60 -26.85
C GLN A 568 22.59 -6.29 -26.94
N ASN A 569 22.17 -5.37 -27.82
CA ASN A 569 22.76 -4.04 -27.89
C ASN A 569 22.55 -3.27 -26.58
N ASP A 570 21.37 -3.35 -25.96
CA ASP A 570 21.11 -2.69 -24.67
C ASP A 570 21.90 -3.34 -23.52
N GLU A 571 22.03 -4.67 -23.52
CA GLU A 571 22.91 -5.42 -22.60
C GLU A 571 24.36 -4.95 -22.70
N LEU A 572 24.92 -4.88 -23.91
CA LEU A 572 26.31 -4.47 -24.11
C LEU A 572 26.53 -2.99 -23.79
N ASN A 573 25.70 -2.10 -24.34
CA ASN A 573 25.96 -0.66 -24.32
C ASN A 573 25.60 0.01 -22.99
N TYR A 574 24.64 -0.55 -22.23
CA TYR A 574 24.16 0.09 -21.01
C TYR A 574 24.42 -0.75 -19.76
N LYS A 575 24.08 -2.04 -19.78
CA LYS A 575 24.11 -2.89 -18.58
C LYS A 575 25.52 -3.39 -18.27
N LEU A 576 26.16 -4.05 -19.23
CA LEU A 576 27.56 -4.50 -19.13
C LEU A 576 28.53 -3.32 -19.00
N ALA A 577 28.32 -2.23 -19.74
CA ALA A 577 29.13 -1.02 -19.60
C ALA A 577 29.09 -0.44 -18.18
N SER A 578 27.92 -0.44 -17.53
CA SER A 578 27.77 -0.01 -16.13
C SER A 578 28.48 -0.96 -15.17
N LEU A 579 28.39 -2.27 -15.40
CA LEU A 579 29.09 -3.28 -14.61
C LEU A 579 30.61 -3.14 -14.72
N ASN A 580 31.15 -2.99 -15.94
CA ASN A 580 32.59 -2.86 -16.16
C ASN A 580 33.18 -1.67 -15.40
N LYS A 581 32.44 -0.56 -15.32
CA LYS A 581 32.83 0.62 -14.52
C LYS A 581 32.84 0.33 -13.02
N VAL A 582 31.89 -0.44 -12.50
CA VAL A 582 31.91 -0.89 -11.10
C VAL A 582 33.09 -1.86 -10.87
N GLU A 583 33.29 -2.82 -11.78
CA GLU A 583 34.37 -3.80 -11.72
C GLU A 583 35.75 -3.13 -11.68
N GLU A 584 36.02 -2.20 -12.60
CA GLU A 584 37.31 -1.51 -12.72
C GLU A 584 37.70 -0.72 -11.47
N ASN A 585 36.73 -0.09 -10.84
CA ASN A 585 36.98 0.83 -9.73
C ASN A 585 36.96 0.14 -8.37
N LEU A 586 36.14 -0.90 -8.23
CA LEU A 586 35.90 -1.53 -6.94
C LEU A 586 36.49 -2.94 -6.82
N PHE A 587 36.35 -3.78 -7.85
CA PHE A 587 36.64 -5.21 -7.75
C PHE A 587 37.96 -5.63 -8.41
N LYS A 588 38.46 -4.92 -9.44
CA LYS A 588 39.77 -5.18 -10.06
C LYS A 588 40.95 -4.84 -9.13
N PRO A 589 40.94 -3.75 -8.35
CA PRO A 589 41.88 -3.57 -7.24
C PRO A 589 41.44 -4.51 -6.10
N GLN A 590 41.61 -5.82 -6.30
CA GLN A 590 41.15 -6.83 -5.36
C GLN A 590 41.70 -6.55 -3.96
N ASN A 591 40.81 -6.35 -2.99
CA ASN A 591 41.15 -6.38 -1.58
C ASN A 591 40.64 -7.70 -1.01
N PRO A 592 41.49 -8.71 -0.80
CA PRO A 592 41.06 -10.03 -0.31
C PRO A 592 40.40 -9.96 1.09
N LYS A 593 40.48 -8.80 1.75
CA LYS A 593 39.85 -8.54 3.06
C LYS A 593 38.42 -7.98 2.99
N THR A 594 37.79 -7.90 1.81
CA THR A 594 36.37 -7.51 1.68
C THR A 594 35.48 -8.63 1.17
N THR A 595 34.24 -8.68 1.64
CA THR A 595 33.17 -9.39 0.93
C THR A 595 32.58 -8.49 -0.14
N ASP A 596 32.34 -9.03 -1.32
CA ASP A 596 31.88 -8.25 -2.46
C ASP A 596 30.40 -8.47 -2.71
N LEU A 597 29.68 -7.37 -2.93
CA LEU A 597 28.24 -7.33 -3.19
C LEU A 597 27.99 -6.48 -4.44
N ILE A 598 27.05 -6.88 -5.30
CA ILE A 598 26.49 -6.04 -6.36
C ILE A 598 24.98 -6.05 -6.22
N VAL A 599 24.39 -4.86 -6.03
CA VAL A 599 22.99 -4.71 -5.63
C VAL A 599 22.31 -3.62 -6.44
N GLY A 600 21.08 -3.86 -6.88
CA GLY A 600 20.26 -2.84 -7.54
C GLY A 600 19.22 -3.39 -8.51
N ASP A 601 18.47 -2.47 -9.08
CA ASP A 601 17.64 -2.65 -10.28
C ASP A 601 18.55 -2.74 -11.51
N PHE A 602 18.73 -3.95 -12.03
CA PHE A 602 19.61 -4.20 -13.17
C PHE A 602 18.91 -3.93 -14.51
N ASN A 603 17.63 -3.54 -14.49
CA ASN A 603 16.78 -3.39 -15.68
C ASN A 603 16.83 -4.61 -16.62
N THR A 604 17.14 -5.78 -16.05
CA THR A 604 17.25 -7.05 -16.76
C THR A 604 17.14 -8.22 -15.82
N VAL A 605 16.59 -9.32 -16.33
CA VAL A 605 16.56 -10.60 -15.63
C VAL A 605 17.92 -11.31 -15.76
N MET A 606 18.23 -12.23 -14.85
CA MET A 606 19.48 -12.99 -14.92
C MET A 606 19.32 -14.26 -15.77
N ASN A 607 20.42 -14.77 -16.34
CA ASN A 607 20.43 -16.05 -17.06
C ASN A 607 19.90 -17.21 -16.21
N SER A 608 20.10 -17.15 -14.89
CA SER A 608 19.54 -18.11 -13.93
C SER A 608 18.01 -18.10 -13.84
N ASP A 609 17.34 -17.06 -14.35
CA ASP A 609 15.87 -17.00 -14.46
C ASP A 609 15.33 -17.68 -15.72
N PHE A 610 16.17 -17.92 -16.75
CA PHE A 610 15.77 -18.52 -18.02
C PHE A 610 15.90 -20.06 -18.11
N GLY A 611 16.41 -20.74 -17.07
CA GLY A 611 16.77 -22.18 -17.12
C GLY A 611 15.63 -23.22 -17.09
N ASP A 612 16.02 -24.50 -16.98
CA ASP A 612 15.15 -25.70 -17.14
C ASP A 612 13.92 -25.82 -16.22
N ASN A 613 13.83 -24.98 -15.19
CA ASN A 613 12.73 -24.88 -14.23
C ASN A 613 11.88 -23.60 -14.43
N SER A 614 11.89 -23.02 -15.64
CA SER A 614 11.05 -21.88 -16.02
C SER A 614 9.56 -22.24 -16.03
N ILE A 615 8.70 -21.22 -15.90
CA ILE A 615 7.25 -21.38 -15.71
C ILE A 615 6.58 -22.00 -16.95
N GLU A 616 7.16 -21.78 -18.13
CA GLU A 616 6.64 -22.25 -19.42
C GLU A 616 7.76 -22.77 -20.34
N SER A 617 7.45 -23.78 -21.17
CA SER A 617 8.43 -24.48 -22.02
C SER A 617 9.06 -23.63 -23.12
N ASN A 618 8.37 -22.56 -23.55
CA ASN A 618 8.81 -21.52 -24.49
C ASN A 618 10.00 -20.67 -23.99
N VAL A 619 10.14 -20.48 -22.67
CA VAL A 619 11.24 -19.70 -22.08
C VAL A 619 12.59 -20.41 -22.25
N LYS A 620 12.59 -21.74 -22.37
CA LYS A 620 13.81 -22.56 -22.52
C LYS A 620 14.62 -22.24 -23.79
N THR A 621 13.94 -21.87 -24.87
CA THR A 621 14.59 -21.46 -26.14
C THR A 621 15.49 -20.23 -25.98
N TYR A 622 15.31 -19.46 -24.91
CA TYR A 622 16.07 -18.25 -24.61
C TYR A 622 17.18 -18.46 -23.58
N ALA A 623 17.17 -19.58 -22.84
CA ALA A 623 18.18 -19.93 -21.84
C ALA A 623 19.59 -20.08 -22.44
N GLU A 624 19.65 -20.56 -23.68
CA GLU A 624 20.90 -20.82 -24.41
C GLU A 624 21.59 -19.53 -24.89
N LEU A 625 20.86 -18.43 -24.96
CA LEU A 625 21.31 -17.19 -25.60
C LEU A 625 22.10 -16.24 -24.69
N LYS A 626 22.16 -16.51 -23.38
CA LYS A 626 23.02 -15.86 -22.37
C LYS A 626 23.16 -14.33 -22.49
N LEU A 627 22.44 -13.57 -21.66
CA LEU A 627 22.58 -12.11 -21.54
C LEU A 627 23.99 -11.71 -21.07
N ALA A 628 24.59 -10.72 -21.74
CA ALA A 628 26.02 -10.38 -21.60
C ALA A 628 26.41 -9.97 -20.17
N MET A 629 25.63 -9.09 -19.52
CA MET A 629 25.93 -8.67 -18.14
C MET A 629 25.78 -9.84 -17.15
N SER A 630 24.74 -10.67 -17.32
CA SER A 630 24.52 -11.83 -16.45
C SER A 630 25.64 -12.86 -16.58
N SER A 631 26.10 -13.13 -17.80
CA SER A 631 27.25 -14.01 -18.07
C SER A 631 28.52 -13.45 -17.42
N LYS A 632 28.81 -12.16 -17.58
CA LYS A 632 29.98 -11.52 -16.96
C LYS A 632 29.92 -11.65 -15.42
N LEU A 633 28.78 -11.41 -14.79
CA LEU A 633 28.62 -11.52 -13.34
C LEU A 633 28.86 -12.96 -12.82
N ILE A 634 28.21 -13.93 -13.44
CA ILE A 634 28.16 -15.31 -12.94
C ILE A 634 29.36 -16.12 -13.41
N ASP A 635 29.63 -16.11 -14.71
CA ASP A 635 30.63 -16.99 -15.34
C ASP A 635 32.04 -16.43 -15.14
N ASP A 636 32.26 -15.13 -15.36
CA ASP A 636 33.61 -14.53 -15.31
C ASP A 636 33.98 -13.98 -13.94
N MET A 637 33.04 -13.32 -13.25
CA MET A 637 33.29 -12.66 -11.96
C MET A 637 32.95 -13.55 -10.75
N HIS A 638 32.31 -14.70 -10.99
CA HIS A 638 31.93 -15.69 -9.97
C HIS A 638 31.01 -15.17 -8.87
N PHE A 639 30.18 -14.16 -9.17
CA PHE A 639 29.11 -13.75 -8.27
C PHE A 639 27.97 -14.77 -8.28
N LYS A 640 27.34 -14.92 -7.11
CA LYS A 640 26.15 -15.75 -6.93
C LYS A 640 24.93 -14.87 -6.69
N ASP A 641 23.82 -15.19 -7.34
CA ASP A 641 22.53 -14.58 -7.07
C ASP A 641 21.96 -15.13 -5.76
N SER A 642 21.87 -14.27 -4.74
CA SER A 642 21.44 -14.70 -3.42
C SER A 642 19.98 -15.18 -3.37
N TYR A 643 19.11 -14.66 -4.24
CA TYR A 643 17.72 -15.10 -4.30
C TYR A 643 17.66 -16.51 -4.89
N ARG A 644 18.36 -16.77 -6.00
CA ARG A 644 18.37 -18.09 -6.66
C ARG A 644 19.14 -19.17 -5.90
N VAL A 645 20.10 -18.80 -5.05
CA VAL A 645 20.71 -19.75 -4.11
C VAL A 645 19.70 -20.28 -3.09
N VAL A 646 18.77 -19.43 -2.61
CA VAL A 646 17.71 -19.84 -1.67
C VAL A 646 16.54 -20.48 -2.42
N HIS A 647 16.22 -19.97 -3.60
CA HIS A 647 15.06 -20.32 -4.42
C HIS A 647 15.48 -20.79 -5.82
N PRO A 648 16.07 -22.00 -5.95
CA PRO A 648 16.61 -22.49 -7.21
C PRO A 648 15.54 -22.78 -8.28
N SER A 649 14.27 -22.92 -7.88
CA SER A 649 13.15 -23.15 -8.80
C SER A 649 12.43 -21.85 -9.13
N VAL A 650 12.62 -21.35 -10.35
CA VAL A 650 11.91 -20.17 -10.88
C VAL A 650 10.39 -20.40 -10.88
N LYS A 651 9.95 -21.60 -11.26
CA LYS A 651 8.52 -21.95 -11.27
C LYS A 651 7.85 -21.90 -9.89
N LYS A 652 8.54 -22.32 -8.83
CA LYS A 652 7.99 -22.30 -7.47
C LYS A 652 8.01 -20.88 -6.90
N ASP A 653 9.15 -20.20 -7.07
CA ASP A 653 9.45 -18.94 -6.41
C ASP A 653 10.03 -17.95 -7.44
N PRO A 654 9.20 -17.37 -8.34
CA PRO A 654 9.68 -16.53 -9.43
C PRO A 654 10.32 -15.24 -8.94
N GLY A 655 9.83 -14.67 -7.84
CA GLY A 655 10.41 -13.49 -7.22
C GLY A 655 10.28 -12.23 -8.07
N TYR A 656 9.15 -12.02 -8.74
CA TYR A 656 8.92 -10.84 -9.57
C TYR A 656 9.11 -9.53 -8.79
N THR A 657 9.86 -8.61 -9.38
CA THR A 657 10.18 -7.33 -8.74
C THR A 657 9.63 -6.13 -9.49
N GLY A 658 9.64 -6.11 -10.83
CA GLY A 658 8.92 -5.12 -11.64
C GLY A 658 7.62 -5.69 -12.26
N SER A 659 6.65 -4.91 -12.71
CA SER A 659 6.12 -3.74 -12.01
C SER A 659 4.86 -4.17 -11.25
N TRP A 660 4.93 -4.12 -9.92
CA TRP A 660 3.85 -4.52 -9.02
C TRP A 660 2.66 -3.58 -9.07
N TRP A 661 2.89 -2.30 -9.38
CA TRP A 661 1.85 -1.28 -9.42
C TRP A 661 0.82 -1.51 -10.51
N PHE A 662 1.24 -2.05 -11.66
CA PHE A 662 0.35 -2.18 -12.81
C PHE A 662 -0.52 -3.43 -12.81
N GLN A 663 -0.23 -4.42 -11.95
CA GLN A 663 -0.92 -5.71 -11.69
C GLN A 663 -1.42 -6.56 -12.87
N ARG A 664 -1.71 -5.98 -14.03
CA ARG A 664 -2.36 -6.58 -15.19
C ARG A 664 -1.46 -7.58 -15.90
N ASP A 665 -0.14 -7.42 -15.77
CA ASP A 665 0.84 -8.33 -16.39
C ASP A 665 2.03 -8.61 -15.44
N LYS A 666 1.76 -9.10 -14.21
CA LYS A 666 2.82 -9.54 -13.26
C LYS A 666 3.82 -10.52 -13.90
N LEU A 667 3.37 -11.25 -14.91
CA LEU A 667 4.15 -12.22 -15.67
C LEU A 667 5.00 -11.59 -16.78
N ALA A 668 4.82 -10.32 -17.16
CA ALA A 668 5.52 -9.71 -18.30
C ALA A 668 6.86 -9.06 -17.92
N TRP A 669 7.12 -8.78 -16.63
CA TRP A 669 8.27 -7.94 -16.24
C TRP A 669 9.46 -8.69 -15.63
N GLY A 670 9.24 -9.88 -15.08
CA GLY A 670 10.32 -10.69 -14.52
C GLY A 670 10.91 -10.17 -13.21
N ARG A 671 12.06 -10.71 -12.82
CA ARG A 671 12.84 -10.30 -11.65
C ARG A 671 14.06 -9.52 -12.11
N ILE A 672 14.02 -8.21 -11.96
CA ILE A 672 15.06 -7.30 -12.47
C ILE A 672 15.89 -6.65 -11.36
N ASP A 673 15.47 -6.81 -10.11
CA ASP A 673 16.16 -6.32 -8.93
C ASP A 673 16.92 -7.47 -8.26
N HIS A 674 18.21 -7.27 -7.99
CA HIS A 674 19.11 -8.36 -7.59
C HIS A 674 20.03 -7.99 -6.43
N ILE A 675 20.35 -9.01 -5.62
CA ILE A 675 21.43 -8.97 -4.63
C ILE A 675 22.40 -10.09 -4.98
N MET A 676 23.50 -9.73 -5.63
CA MET A 676 24.60 -10.61 -6.01
C MET A 676 25.69 -10.55 -4.95
N TYR A 677 26.30 -11.69 -4.61
CA TYR A 677 27.38 -11.74 -3.62
C TYR A 677 28.53 -12.65 -4.08
N ARG A 678 29.74 -12.32 -3.61
CA ARG A 678 30.94 -13.13 -3.75
C ARG A 678 31.75 -13.09 -2.46
N ASN A 679 32.17 -14.27 -2.00
CA ASN A 679 33.12 -14.40 -0.90
C ASN A 679 34.52 -14.49 -1.52
N ASN A 680 35.40 -13.53 -1.21
CA ASN A 680 36.79 -13.59 -1.64
C ASN A 680 37.56 -14.62 -0.82
N ASP A 681 38.61 -15.18 -1.44
CA ASP A 681 39.57 -16.04 -0.76
C ASP A 681 40.32 -15.22 0.30
N ASP A 682 40.80 -15.89 1.36
CA ASP A 682 41.49 -15.29 2.53
C ASP A 682 40.63 -14.42 3.48
N LEU A 683 39.30 -14.41 3.33
CA LEU A 683 38.39 -13.84 4.34
C LEU A 683 38.24 -14.75 5.57
N ASN A 684 38.31 -14.14 6.76
CA ASN A 684 38.01 -14.81 8.04
C ASN A 684 36.53 -15.17 8.21
N TYR A 685 35.66 -14.74 7.30
CA TYR A 685 34.25 -15.02 7.32
C TYR A 685 33.70 -15.17 5.90
N SER A 686 32.55 -15.82 5.77
CA SER A 686 31.81 -15.92 4.52
C SER A 686 30.33 -15.63 4.74
N LEU A 687 29.70 -15.06 3.71
CA LEU A 687 28.25 -14.90 3.66
C LEU A 687 27.60 -16.16 3.10
N LYS A 688 26.60 -16.65 3.83
CA LYS A 688 25.70 -17.72 3.38
C LYS A 688 24.26 -17.20 3.40
N PRO A 689 23.58 -17.03 2.25
CA PRO A 689 22.18 -16.63 2.26
C PRO A 689 21.35 -17.74 2.90
N VAL A 690 20.57 -17.40 3.93
CA VAL A 690 19.70 -18.32 4.67
C VAL A 690 18.22 -18.02 4.47
N LYS A 691 17.90 -16.82 4.01
CA LYS A 691 16.55 -16.42 3.59
C LYS A 691 16.67 -15.32 2.56
N SER A 692 15.94 -15.42 1.46
CA SER A 692 15.77 -14.34 0.50
C SER A 692 14.28 -14.25 0.13
N TYR A 693 13.73 -13.06 -0.02
CA TYR A 693 12.31 -12.87 -0.35
C TYR A 693 12.08 -11.50 -0.99
N VAL A 694 10.99 -11.42 -1.77
CA VAL A 694 10.47 -10.15 -2.27
C VAL A 694 9.35 -9.65 -1.35
N THR A 695 9.25 -8.34 -1.16
CA THR A 695 8.16 -7.72 -0.39
C THR A 695 7.61 -6.51 -1.11
N HIS A 696 6.29 -6.42 -1.15
CA HIS A 696 5.50 -5.28 -1.62
C HIS A 696 4.50 -4.83 -0.55
N TYR A 697 4.84 -5.05 0.71
CA TYR A 697 3.97 -4.78 1.84
C TYR A 697 4.43 -3.58 2.65
N HIS A 698 3.53 -2.61 2.77
CA HIS A 698 3.53 -1.62 3.84
C HIS A 698 2.08 -1.51 4.36
N PRO A 699 1.87 -1.40 5.69
CA PRO A 699 0.53 -1.46 6.29
C PRO A 699 -0.43 -0.36 5.85
N VAL A 700 0.11 0.79 5.44
CA VAL A 700 -0.65 1.96 4.98
C VAL A 700 -0.75 1.96 3.45
N SER A 701 0.37 2.21 2.77
CA SER A 701 0.42 2.21 1.31
C SER A 701 1.78 1.73 0.82
N TRP A 702 1.79 0.89 -0.23
CA TRP A 702 3.02 0.54 -0.92
C TRP A 702 3.59 1.75 -1.66
N VAL A 703 4.92 1.85 -1.72
CA VAL A 703 5.61 3.11 -2.06
C VAL A 703 6.37 3.09 -3.38
N SER A 704 6.27 2.02 -4.15
CA SER A 704 7.01 1.88 -5.41
C SER A 704 6.22 1.06 -6.42
N ASP A 705 6.59 1.15 -7.70
CA ASP A 705 6.21 0.18 -8.71
C ASP A 705 7.06 -1.10 -8.67
N HIS A 706 8.15 -1.13 -7.90
CA HIS A 706 8.93 -2.34 -7.65
C HIS A 706 8.58 -3.00 -6.32
N SER A 707 8.81 -4.30 -6.20
CA SER A 707 8.98 -4.99 -4.90
C SER A 707 10.42 -4.82 -4.42
N ALA A 708 10.61 -4.69 -3.11
CA ALA A 708 11.94 -4.75 -2.51
C ALA A 708 12.43 -6.21 -2.43
N VAL A 709 13.71 -6.44 -2.71
CA VAL A 709 14.38 -7.74 -2.54
C VAL A 709 15.18 -7.71 -1.24
N VAL A 710 14.98 -8.70 -0.37
CA VAL A 710 15.67 -8.78 0.92
C VAL A 710 16.35 -10.13 1.06
N THR A 711 17.67 -10.11 1.29
CA THR A 711 18.44 -11.31 1.64
C THR A 711 19.02 -11.20 3.03
N LYS A 712 18.77 -12.22 3.85
CA LYS A 712 19.41 -12.45 5.14
C LYS A 712 20.53 -13.46 4.96
N PHE A 713 21.74 -13.02 5.24
CA PHE A 713 22.93 -13.85 5.27
C PHE A 713 23.25 -14.26 6.71
N LYS A 714 23.55 -15.53 6.91
CA LYS A 714 24.32 -15.99 8.06
C LYS A 714 25.79 -15.71 7.79
N ILE A 715 26.49 -15.20 8.78
CA ILE A 715 27.93 -15.02 8.74
C ILE A 715 28.58 -16.28 9.31
N VAL A 716 29.41 -16.93 8.51
CA VAL A 716 30.13 -18.14 8.88
C VAL A 716 31.58 -17.75 9.09
N ASN A 717 32.13 -17.98 10.28
CA ASN A 717 33.55 -17.77 10.52
C ASN A 717 34.33 -18.90 9.85
N ASN A 718 35.33 -18.56 9.05
CA ASN A 718 36.19 -19.49 8.32
C ASN A 718 37.48 -19.82 9.11
N LYS A 719 37.58 -19.33 10.36
CA LYS A 719 38.70 -19.55 11.27
C LYS A 719 38.36 -20.60 12.31
#